data_AF-A0A5B0VJ57-F1
#
_entry.id   AF-A0A5B0VJ57-F1
#
_cell.length_a   1.000
_cell.length_b   1.000
_cell.length_c   1.000
_cell.angle_alpha   90.00
_cell.angle_beta   90.00
_cell.angle_gamma   90.00
#
_symmetry.space_group_name_H-M   'P 1'
#
loop_
_entity.id
_entity.type
_entity.pdbx_description
1 polymer ?
#
loop_
_entity_poly.entity_id
_entity_poly.type
_entity_poly.pdbx_seq_one_letter_code
_entity_poly.pdbx_strand_id
1 'polypeptide(L)'
;MKVLIDLQVAQTGTNPEAGKYALALSKAAAQEVGENGELLVLLNGSLEATIDELRAELEGFIKQENIRVWYAPDGMGSICDGNPSLRKVAAHTREAVIAEQEPDLVILPSLWLGWADEAVISFDYEPPGCPIATILPGESFHGPQKELEQGRRGEWHRSLLEKLSRADFVLDVPGLSEPELCNGIPDTNRVRWPSAEADQLVEALQVSVRSLLGEARSEKNGFAEKVMRSLNLDGVKPKLAFVSPLPPEKTGIGYYSAELLPELAHYYDIDVVVDQEQVSDEWIESNCTIRSVEWFWKHGLEYDRVVYQFGNSRFHAHMWDLIEKIPGVAVIHDFYLGDAVAYREDGAGKGLALPRELYLSHGYDALKPIITDGDRAEAIRLYPCSYSPIREAKGVIVHSNHARDLAREWYGDTVADTFEVIPHLRVLPERHPEEKQAARQRLGIAEDAFLICSFGVVNKSKLNHRLYSAWCDSRVANDPNARIVFVGETPDAYGQRLRSEIEGSSYSNRISFTGWADSETFQDYLAAADVAVQLRTNSRGETSGTVLDCMANGLATICNAHGSFAEVPDSGVWKLEDRFEEEDLITALDTLWSDHTRREQLGVDGREQIVKSYSPEFCSNRYFEAIEQAYSQHRRSRLNVIKTASEVLDSAMQHEVLAACIGNSLPVSTPQRQLLVDVTVVAREDLRTGVQRVVRSILSQLLDMDLPGYRIEPVYTNPSMDGFFYARQFTQEFMGGEHSVLPDEPMEAHTGDIFLGLDLHGDGIAAQCGYLEGLRDRGVKVVFVVHDLLPVTHPHWFPGPEEQTFENWLSCITKFDGAICVSQTTADELEKWMVSRNVERKRPYRIGVAHNGADIRQSVPSMGLPEDAEQVLAQIEAKPSFLMVGTVEPRKGVTQVLDAFEHLWQQGKDYSLVLVGKRGWNIEDLADRLENHPEKGSRLFWLQGISDEYLERTYAASTCLIAGSEGEGFGLPLIEAAQQEIPILARDIPVFREVAGAHAEYFTADTAQQLSASIDGWLNGYKMQRYPDSKGMPFLTWRGSCEKYLDFMLQ
;
A
#
# COMPACT_ATOMS: atom_id res chain seq x y z
N MET A 1 1.12 -23.80 8.83
CA MET A 1 -0.15 -24.28 8.26
C MET A 1 -1.19 -23.21 8.50
N LYS A 2 -1.95 -22.81 7.49
CA LYS A 2 -3.00 -21.81 7.53
C LYS A 2 -4.37 -22.50 7.60
N VAL A 3 -5.19 -22.20 8.59
CA VAL A 3 -6.51 -22.82 8.80
C VAL A 3 -7.57 -21.72 8.78
N LEU A 4 -8.68 -21.94 8.08
CA LEU A 4 -9.81 -21.02 8.07
C LEU A 4 -11.04 -21.67 8.68
N ILE A 5 -11.69 -20.98 9.62
CA ILE A 5 -12.96 -21.43 10.23
C ILE A 5 -14.06 -20.42 9.88
N ASP A 6 -15.14 -20.89 9.24
CA ASP A 6 -16.32 -20.08 9.00
C ASP A 6 -17.25 -20.10 10.23
N LEU A 7 -17.40 -18.96 10.90
CA LEU A 7 -18.18 -18.86 12.13
C LEU A 7 -19.61 -18.33 11.94
N GLN A 8 -20.17 -18.39 10.72
CA GLN A 8 -21.56 -18.00 10.49
C GLN A 8 -22.55 -18.74 11.43
N VAL A 9 -22.28 -20.00 11.81
CA VAL A 9 -23.13 -20.73 12.78
C VAL A 9 -23.23 -20.04 14.15
N ALA A 10 -22.17 -19.33 14.57
CA ALA A 10 -22.15 -18.58 15.82
C ALA A 10 -22.80 -17.20 15.67
N GLN A 11 -22.95 -16.70 14.45
CA GLN A 11 -23.68 -15.47 14.14
C GLN A 11 -25.19 -15.72 14.02
N THR A 12 -25.59 -16.92 13.59
CA THR A 12 -27.00 -17.29 13.45
C THR A 12 -27.61 -17.72 14.79
N GLY A 13 -28.69 -17.05 15.22
CA GLY A 13 -29.45 -17.44 16.41
C GLY A 13 -30.28 -18.72 16.26
N THR A 14 -30.20 -19.40 15.12
CA THR A 14 -30.99 -20.59 14.78
C THR A 14 -30.54 -21.84 15.54
N ASN A 15 -29.28 -21.94 15.94
CA ASN A 15 -28.77 -23.03 16.77
C ASN A 15 -27.68 -22.55 17.77
N PRO A 16 -28.08 -22.02 18.93
CA PRO A 16 -27.14 -21.46 19.92
C PRO A 16 -26.11 -22.46 20.45
N GLU A 17 -26.45 -23.75 20.57
CA GLU A 17 -25.50 -24.76 21.04
C GLU A 17 -24.41 -25.01 20.00
N ALA A 18 -24.76 -25.18 18.73
CA ALA A 18 -23.78 -25.33 17.64
C ALA A 18 -22.84 -24.10 17.55
N GLY A 19 -23.37 -22.90 17.75
CA GLY A 19 -22.57 -21.67 17.83
C GLY A 19 -21.52 -21.69 18.95
N LYS A 20 -21.89 -22.15 20.16
CA LYS A 20 -20.96 -22.30 21.30
C LYS A 20 -19.85 -23.30 21.00
N TYR A 21 -20.18 -24.45 20.40
CA TYR A 21 -19.18 -25.45 20.03
C TYR A 21 -18.24 -24.96 18.94
N ALA A 22 -18.75 -24.24 17.94
CA ALA A 22 -17.92 -23.62 16.90
C ALA A 22 -16.94 -22.61 17.49
N LEU A 23 -17.38 -21.77 18.43
CA LEU A 23 -16.50 -20.83 19.13
C LEU A 23 -15.43 -21.55 19.97
N ALA A 24 -15.81 -22.61 20.69
CA ALA A 24 -14.87 -23.42 21.47
C ALA A 24 -13.84 -24.11 20.57
N LEU A 25 -14.29 -24.65 19.42
CA LEU A 25 -13.42 -25.23 18.40
C LEU A 25 -12.40 -24.21 17.87
N SER A 26 -12.83 -22.98 17.58
CA SER A 26 -11.91 -21.92 17.14
C SER A 26 -10.85 -21.59 18.18
N LYS A 27 -11.22 -21.50 19.46
CA LYS A 27 -10.26 -21.27 20.57
C LYS A 27 -9.27 -22.42 20.72
N ALA A 28 -9.71 -23.67 20.58
CA ALA A 28 -8.84 -24.84 20.61
C ALA A 28 -7.91 -24.90 19.38
N ALA A 29 -8.43 -24.56 18.20
CA ALA A 29 -7.64 -24.50 16.98
C ALA A 29 -6.54 -23.44 17.06
N ALA A 30 -6.82 -22.28 17.66
CA ALA A 30 -5.82 -21.23 17.85
C ALA A 30 -4.60 -21.74 18.64
N GLN A 31 -4.85 -22.54 19.69
CA GLN A 31 -3.81 -23.11 20.53
C GLN A 31 -2.99 -24.20 19.81
N GLU A 32 -3.62 -25.05 19.00
CA GLU A 32 -2.94 -26.14 18.28
C GLU A 32 -2.18 -25.66 17.04
N VAL A 33 -2.71 -24.66 16.33
CA VAL A 33 -2.00 -24.01 15.22
C VAL A 33 -0.74 -23.31 15.75
N GLY A 34 -0.86 -22.65 16.90
CA GLY A 34 0.25 -22.02 17.62
C GLY A 34 0.94 -20.90 16.81
N GLU A 35 2.13 -20.51 17.24
CA GLU A 35 2.88 -19.40 16.63
C GLU A 35 3.45 -19.72 15.22
N ASN A 36 3.56 -21.01 14.87
CA ASN A 36 4.14 -21.47 13.60
C ASN A 36 3.08 -21.68 12.49
N GLY A 37 1.84 -21.31 12.75
CA GLY A 37 0.75 -21.37 11.79
C GLY A 37 -0.14 -20.15 11.90
N GLU A 38 -1.16 -20.11 11.07
CA GLU A 38 -2.08 -18.98 11.00
C GLU A 38 -3.52 -19.50 11.08
N LEU A 39 -4.28 -19.01 12.05
CA LEU A 39 -5.72 -19.27 12.12
C LEU A 39 -6.47 -18.02 11.66
N LEU A 40 -7.35 -18.22 10.70
CA LEU A 40 -8.28 -17.22 10.18
C LEU A 40 -9.71 -17.58 10.58
N VAL A 41 -10.51 -16.57 10.84
CA VAL A 41 -11.94 -16.70 11.08
C VAL A 41 -12.68 -15.89 10.04
N LEU A 42 -13.71 -16.47 9.44
CA LEU A 42 -14.59 -15.77 8.50
C LEU A 42 -15.95 -15.51 9.16
N LEU A 43 -16.42 -14.27 9.06
CA LEU A 43 -17.74 -13.82 9.50
C LEU A 43 -18.50 -13.19 8.32
N ASN A 44 -19.82 -13.25 8.37
CA ASN A 44 -20.73 -12.62 7.42
C ASN A 44 -21.18 -11.25 7.96
N GLY A 45 -20.87 -10.20 7.21
CA GLY A 45 -21.19 -8.80 7.46
C GLY A 45 -22.68 -8.49 7.42
N SER A 46 -23.48 -9.31 6.73
CA SER A 46 -24.96 -9.20 6.77
C SER A 46 -25.56 -9.66 8.10
N LEU A 47 -24.74 -10.23 9.00
CA LEU A 47 -25.10 -10.63 10.37
C LEU A 47 -24.36 -9.76 11.41
N GLU A 48 -24.38 -8.44 11.19
CA GLU A 48 -23.61 -7.41 11.92
C GLU A 48 -23.72 -7.48 13.45
N ALA A 49 -24.91 -7.78 13.98
CA ALA A 49 -25.21 -7.69 15.42
C ALA A 49 -24.32 -8.57 16.33
N THR A 50 -23.66 -9.59 15.77
CA THR A 50 -22.83 -10.55 16.50
C THR A 50 -21.32 -10.34 16.29
N ILE A 51 -20.91 -9.49 15.34
CA ILE A 51 -19.50 -9.35 14.95
C ILE A 51 -18.65 -8.84 16.12
N ASP A 52 -19.08 -7.76 16.78
CA ASP A 52 -18.36 -7.17 17.91
C ASP A 52 -18.23 -8.15 19.09
N GLU A 53 -19.25 -8.99 19.32
CA GLU A 53 -19.24 -10.03 20.36
C GLU A 53 -18.24 -11.13 20.05
N LEU A 54 -18.26 -11.67 18.84
CA LEU A 54 -17.35 -12.73 18.43
C LEU A 54 -15.90 -12.24 18.39
N ARG A 55 -15.67 -11.00 17.96
CA ARG A 55 -14.35 -10.36 18.01
C ARG A 55 -13.82 -10.25 19.45
N ALA A 56 -14.67 -9.85 20.40
CA ALA A 56 -14.32 -9.79 21.82
C ALA A 56 -14.05 -11.19 22.42
N GLU A 57 -14.89 -12.18 22.10
CA GLU A 57 -14.72 -13.55 22.58
C GLU A 57 -13.44 -14.23 22.08
N LEU A 58 -12.94 -13.84 20.91
CA LEU A 58 -11.72 -14.35 20.30
C LEU A 58 -10.48 -13.50 20.64
N GLU A 59 -10.64 -12.38 21.35
CA GLU A 59 -9.54 -11.54 21.79
C GLU A 59 -8.56 -12.33 22.67
N GLY A 60 -7.26 -12.21 22.39
CA GLY A 60 -6.21 -12.98 23.05
C GLY A 60 -5.99 -14.41 22.53
N PHE A 61 -6.89 -14.93 21.69
CA PHE A 61 -6.72 -16.22 21.00
C PHE A 61 -6.29 -16.04 19.55
N ILE A 62 -6.91 -15.08 18.85
CA ILE A 62 -6.68 -14.81 17.43
C ILE A 62 -6.41 -13.31 17.28
N LYS A 63 -5.45 -12.94 16.42
CA LYS A 63 -5.22 -11.53 16.10
C LYS A 63 -6.47 -10.95 15.45
N GLN A 64 -6.87 -9.73 15.82
CA GLN A 64 -8.09 -9.11 15.27
C GLN A 64 -8.04 -8.94 13.75
N GLU A 65 -6.84 -8.74 13.19
CA GLU A 65 -6.58 -8.69 11.75
C GLU A 65 -6.78 -10.04 11.04
N ASN A 66 -6.85 -11.17 11.76
CA ASN A 66 -7.10 -12.50 11.20
C ASN A 66 -8.59 -12.87 11.16
N ILE A 67 -9.47 -12.00 11.67
CA ILE A 67 -10.92 -12.15 11.56
C ILE A 67 -11.36 -11.35 10.33
N ARG A 68 -11.74 -12.08 9.27
CA ARG A 68 -12.22 -11.55 7.99
C ARG A 68 -13.73 -11.42 8.00
N VAL A 69 -14.24 -10.34 7.42
CA VAL A 69 -15.68 -10.11 7.23
C VAL A 69 -15.97 -9.96 5.75
N TRP A 70 -16.90 -10.76 5.24
CA TRP A 70 -17.39 -10.67 3.87
C TRP A 70 -18.86 -10.23 3.87
N TYR A 71 -19.36 -9.64 2.79
CA TYR A 71 -20.69 -9.05 2.72
C TYR A 71 -21.53 -9.69 1.60
N ALA A 72 -22.80 -9.96 1.90
CA ALA A 72 -23.81 -10.34 0.93
C ALA A 72 -24.91 -9.27 0.85
N PRO A 73 -25.61 -9.14 -0.29
CA PRO A 73 -26.87 -8.39 -0.33
C PRO A 73 -27.91 -9.00 0.62
N ASP A 74 -28.88 -8.20 1.06
CA ASP A 74 -30.00 -8.68 1.89
C ASP A 74 -30.92 -9.67 1.15
N GLY A 75 -31.62 -10.51 1.91
CA GLY A 75 -32.67 -11.40 1.40
C GLY A 75 -32.14 -12.74 0.90
N MET A 76 -31.09 -13.26 1.53
CA MET A 76 -30.47 -14.53 1.21
C MET A 76 -31.26 -15.73 1.71
N GLY A 77 -32.10 -15.59 2.74
CA GLY A 77 -32.85 -16.71 3.33
C GLY A 77 -33.69 -17.51 2.32
N SER A 78 -33.51 -18.83 2.29
CA SER A 78 -34.14 -19.73 1.30
C SER A 78 -35.68 -19.80 1.40
N ILE A 79 -36.26 -19.45 2.55
CA ILE A 79 -37.71 -19.45 2.80
C ILE A 79 -38.45 -18.22 2.20
N CYS A 80 -37.76 -17.11 1.96
CA CYS A 80 -38.37 -15.79 1.70
C CYS A 80 -38.65 -15.46 0.22
N ASP A 81 -38.73 -16.46 -0.68
CA ASP A 81 -38.61 -16.23 -2.15
C ASP A 81 -37.31 -15.47 -2.51
N GLY A 82 -36.24 -15.71 -1.75
CA GLY A 82 -34.92 -15.14 -1.98
C GLY A 82 -34.46 -15.38 -3.41
N ASN A 83 -33.78 -14.40 -4.00
CA ASN A 83 -33.38 -14.43 -5.41
C ASN A 83 -32.26 -15.49 -5.60
N PRO A 84 -32.53 -16.64 -6.25
CA PRO A 84 -31.54 -17.71 -6.39
C PRO A 84 -30.28 -17.26 -7.12
N SER A 85 -30.40 -16.30 -8.05
CA SER A 85 -29.27 -15.69 -8.75
C SER A 85 -28.40 -14.87 -7.79
N LEU A 86 -28.98 -14.08 -6.89
CA LEU A 86 -28.21 -13.32 -5.90
C LEU A 86 -27.53 -14.24 -4.88
N ARG A 87 -28.24 -15.29 -4.41
CA ARG A 87 -27.65 -16.28 -3.49
C ARG A 87 -26.47 -17.02 -4.14
N LYS A 88 -26.53 -17.29 -5.46
CA LYS A 88 -25.41 -17.84 -6.22
C LYS A 88 -24.21 -16.88 -6.27
N VAL A 89 -24.44 -15.59 -6.49
CA VAL A 89 -23.35 -14.59 -6.47
C VAL A 89 -22.75 -14.44 -5.06
N ALA A 90 -23.58 -14.41 -4.02
CA ALA A 90 -23.12 -14.34 -2.63
C ALA A 90 -22.29 -15.58 -2.25
N ALA A 91 -22.74 -16.77 -2.64
CA ALA A 91 -22.02 -18.02 -2.46
C ALA A 91 -20.64 -18.00 -3.14
N HIS A 92 -20.59 -17.55 -4.40
CA HIS A 92 -19.34 -17.39 -5.12
C HIS A 92 -18.44 -16.33 -4.49
N THR A 93 -19.00 -15.20 -4.03
CA THR A 93 -18.25 -14.14 -3.32
C THR A 93 -17.60 -14.68 -2.05
N ARG A 94 -18.35 -15.45 -1.25
CA ARG A 94 -17.82 -16.08 -0.03
C ARG A 94 -16.71 -17.07 -0.34
N GLU A 95 -16.91 -17.94 -1.32
CA GLU A 95 -15.90 -18.92 -1.72
C GLU A 95 -14.63 -18.24 -2.26
N ALA A 96 -14.79 -17.17 -3.05
CA ALA A 96 -13.70 -16.32 -3.51
C ALA A 96 -12.90 -15.70 -2.34
N VAL A 97 -13.59 -15.19 -1.31
CA VAL A 97 -12.92 -14.64 -0.11
C VAL A 97 -12.10 -15.71 0.60
N ILE A 98 -12.65 -16.92 0.76
CA ILE A 98 -11.94 -18.05 1.36
C ILE A 98 -10.71 -18.43 0.53
N ALA A 99 -10.88 -18.55 -0.78
CA ALA A 99 -9.85 -18.91 -1.73
C ALA A 99 -8.68 -17.92 -1.74
N GLU A 100 -8.94 -16.60 -1.72
CA GLU A 100 -7.91 -15.56 -1.67
C GLU A 100 -7.09 -15.56 -0.36
N GLN A 101 -7.57 -16.23 0.69
CA GLN A 101 -6.76 -16.45 1.89
C GLN A 101 -5.73 -17.58 1.73
N GLU A 102 -5.82 -18.40 0.66
CA GLU A 102 -4.98 -19.59 0.42
C GLU A 102 -4.87 -20.52 1.66
N PRO A 103 -5.99 -20.95 2.28
CA PRO A 103 -5.95 -21.82 3.45
C PRO A 103 -5.42 -23.22 3.10
N ASP A 104 -4.77 -23.87 4.06
CA ASP A 104 -4.38 -25.28 3.97
C ASP A 104 -5.53 -26.23 4.40
N LEU A 105 -6.53 -25.69 5.09
CA LEU A 105 -7.71 -26.42 5.59
C LEU A 105 -8.84 -25.42 5.83
N VAL A 106 -10.04 -25.73 5.35
CA VAL A 106 -11.26 -24.98 5.68
C VAL A 106 -12.14 -25.82 6.59
N ILE A 107 -12.56 -25.26 7.73
CA ILE A 107 -13.48 -25.89 8.66
C ILE A 107 -14.82 -25.16 8.60
N LEU A 108 -15.88 -25.89 8.28
CA LEU A 108 -17.27 -25.45 8.25
C LEU A 108 -18.03 -26.10 9.42
N PRO A 109 -18.17 -25.43 10.57
CA PRO A 109 -18.79 -26.03 11.75
C PRO A 109 -20.28 -26.38 11.59
N SER A 110 -20.93 -25.95 10.51
CA SER A 110 -22.27 -26.42 10.14
C SER A 110 -22.58 -26.14 8.67
N LEU A 111 -23.19 -27.11 7.98
CA LEU A 111 -23.79 -26.92 6.64
C LEU A 111 -25.27 -26.54 6.71
N TRP A 112 -25.92 -26.71 7.87
CA TRP A 112 -27.38 -26.54 8.06
C TRP A 112 -27.76 -25.09 8.38
N LEU A 113 -27.31 -24.15 7.55
CA LEU A 113 -27.56 -22.70 7.68
C LEU A 113 -28.21 -22.12 6.40
N GLY A 114 -28.85 -20.96 6.50
CA GLY A 114 -29.37 -20.23 5.34
C GLY A 114 -30.78 -20.62 4.89
N TRP A 115 -31.52 -21.38 5.70
CA TRP A 115 -32.94 -21.67 5.43
C TRP A 115 -33.83 -20.46 5.75
N ALA A 116 -33.74 -19.95 6.98
CA ALA A 116 -34.52 -18.82 7.49
C ALA A 116 -33.66 -17.62 7.92
N ASP A 117 -32.34 -17.74 7.80
CA ASP A 117 -31.35 -16.73 8.14
C ASP A 117 -30.55 -16.31 6.88
N GLU A 118 -29.78 -15.23 7.01
CA GLU A 118 -28.98 -14.63 5.95
C GLU A 118 -27.66 -15.38 5.68
N ALA A 119 -27.42 -16.52 6.35
CA ALA A 119 -26.19 -17.26 6.15
C ALA A 119 -26.13 -17.90 4.75
N VAL A 120 -24.91 -17.91 4.22
CA VAL A 120 -24.60 -18.50 2.92
C VAL A 120 -23.45 -19.47 3.12
N ILE A 121 -23.71 -20.76 2.88
CA ILE A 121 -22.72 -21.84 2.99
C ILE A 121 -22.69 -22.62 1.67
N SER A 122 -21.50 -22.72 1.09
CA SER A 122 -21.24 -23.39 -0.18
C SER A 122 -19.75 -23.71 -0.36
N PHE A 123 -19.47 -24.64 -1.27
CA PHE A 123 -18.15 -24.97 -1.82
C PHE A 123 -18.34 -25.57 -3.23
N ASP A 124 -19.16 -24.89 -4.03
CA ASP A 124 -19.68 -25.38 -5.31
C ASP A 124 -19.08 -24.68 -6.53
N TYR A 125 -18.51 -23.48 -6.36
CA TYR A 125 -18.13 -22.59 -7.45
C TYR A 125 -16.62 -22.41 -7.56
N GLU A 126 -15.96 -22.17 -6.43
CA GLU A 126 -14.53 -21.92 -6.32
C GLU A 126 -13.99 -22.77 -5.17
N PRO A 127 -13.74 -24.08 -5.41
CA PRO A 127 -13.25 -24.96 -4.35
C PRO A 127 -11.92 -24.39 -3.81
N PRO A 128 -11.66 -24.42 -2.49
CA PRO A 128 -10.56 -23.69 -1.87
C PRO A 128 -9.15 -24.24 -2.21
N GLY A 129 -9.04 -25.22 -3.11
CA GLY A 129 -7.77 -25.90 -3.43
C GLY A 129 -7.19 -26.72 -2.27
N CYS A 130 -7.91 -26.84 -1.16
CA CYS A 130 -7.49 -27.52 0.06
C CYS A 130 -8.62 -28.41 0.61
N PRO A 131 -8.32 -29.33 1.54
CA PRO A 131 -9.34 -30.14 2.19
C PRO A 131 -10.37 -29.30 2.96
N ILE A 132 -11.61 -29.79 2.98
CA ILE A 132 -12.74 -29.21 3.72
C ILE A 132 -13.18 -30.17 4.83
N ALA A 133 -13.26 -29.65 6.05
CA ALA A 133 -13.81 -30.35 7.20
C ALA A 133 -15.17 -29.79 7.60
N THR A 134 -16.14 -30.65 7.92
CA THR A 134 -17.45 -30.22 8.44
C THR A 134 -17.88 -31.02 9.66
N ILE A 135 -18.68 -30.42 10.54
CA ILE A 135 -19.31 -31.11 11.68
C ILE A 135 -20.59 -31.82 11.21
N LEU A 136 -20.81 -33.05 11.66
CA LEU A 136 -22.04 -33.80 11.41
C LEU A 136 -23.19 -33.30 12.31
N PRO A 137 -24.40 -33.04 11.77
CA PRO A 137 -25.55 -32.60 12.57
C PRO A 137 -26.19 -33.76 13.37
N GLY A 138 -27.01 -33.41 14.36
CA GLY A 138 -27.75 -34.33 15.24
C GLY A 138 -29.28 -34.09 15.20
N GLU A 139 -30.07 -34.83 16.00
CA GLU A 139 -31.55 -34.88 15.90
C GLU A 139 -32.24 -33.51 15.91
N SER A 140 -31.67 -32.53 16.61
CA SER A 140 -32.18 -31.16 16.68
C SER A 140 -32.12 -30.38 15.36
N PHE A 141 -31.36 -30.84 14.36
CA PHE A 141 -31.14 -30.15 13.08
C PHE A 141 -32.19 -30.49 12.00
N HIS A 142 -33.05 -31.49 12.22
CA HIS A 142 -33.87 -32.10 11.16
C HIS A 142 -35.38 -31.81 11.28
N GLY A 143 -35.91 -31.44 12.45
CA GLY A 143 -37.35 -31.32 12.65
C GLY A 143 -38.09 -32.66 12.44
N PRO A 144 -39.44 -32.71 12.54
CA PRO A 144 -40.16 -33.97 12.39
C PRO A 144 -40.04 -34.53 10.97
N GLN A 145 -39.65 -35.80 10.86
CA GLN A 145 -39.33 -36.55 9.63
C GLN A 145 -40.34 -36.43 8.48
N LYS A 146 -41.62 -36.18 8.78
CA LYS A 146 -42.70 -35.96 7.79
C LYS A 146 -42.60 -34.65 7.00
N GLU A 147 -41.87 -33.64 7.49
CA GLU A 147 -41.68 -32.35 6.79
C GLU A 147 -40.46 -32.34 5.85
N LEU A 148 -39.56 -33.32 5.97
CA LEU A 148 -38.31 -33.41 5.20
C LEU A 148 -38.49 -34.00 3.79
N GLU A 149 -39.59 -34.69 3.53
CA GLU A 149 -39.76 -35.50 2.31
C GLU A 149 -40.45 -34.75 1.15
N GLN A 150 -41.01 -33.55 1.36
CA GLN A 150 -41.80 -32.83 0.33
C GLN A 150 -41.56 -31.31 0.33
N GLY A 151 -41.45 -30.71 -0.86
CA GLY A 151 -41.33 -29.26 -1.07
C GLY A 151 -39.91 -28.68 -0.96
N ARG A 152 -39.80 -27.35 -1.01
CA ARG A 152 -38.53 -26.60 -1.06
C ARG A 152 -37.56 -26.94 0.10
N ARG A 153 -38.07 -27.23 1.29
CA ARG A 153 -37.26 -27.58 2.47
C ARG A 153 -36.58 -28.95 2.32
N GLY A 154 -37.27 -29.91 1.71
CA GLY A 154 -36.71 -31.24 1.42
C GLY A 154 -35.69 -31.21 0.27
N GLU A 155 -35.85 -30.31 -0.72
CA GLU A 155 -34.85 -30.05 -1.76
C GLU A 155 -33.58 -29.42 -1.18
N TRP A 156 -33.73 -28.40 -0.32
CA TRP A 156 -32.63 -27.78 0.40
C TRP A 156 -31.86 -28.80 1.26
N HIS A 157 -32.57 -29.63 2.04
CA HIS A 157 -31.95 -30.65 2.90
C HIS A 157 -31.18 -31.71 2.11
N ARG A 158 -31.73 -32.20 0.99
CA ARG A 158 -31.01 -33.12 0.07
C ARG A 158 -29.75 -32.50 -0.50
N SER A 159 -29.79 -31.23 -0.90
CA SER A 159 -28.61 -30.51 -1.39
C SER A 159 -27.50 -30.43 -0.32
N LEU A 160 -27.85 -30.27 0.96
CA LEU A 160 -26.86 -30.29 2.05
C LEU A 160 -26.24 -31.67 2.27
N LEU A 161 -27.03 -32.75 2.14
CA LEU A 161 -26.50 -34.11 2.23
C LEU A 161 -25.56 -34.45 1.07
N GLU A 162 -25.88 -33.99 -0.15
CA GLU A 162 -24.98 -34.10 -1.31
C GLU A 162 -23.68 -33.33 -1.06
N LYS A 163 -23.75 -32.12 -0.46
CA LYS A 163 -22.56 -31.36 -0.07
C LYS A 163 -21.72 -32.09 0.98
N LEU A 164 -22.35 -32.66 1.99
CA LEU A 164 -21.67 -33.44 3.03
C LEU A 164 -20.84 -34.59 2.43
N SER A 165 -21.35 -35.27 1.39
CA SER A 165 -20.61 -36.33 0.70
C SER A 165 -19.38 -35.87 -0.10
N ARG A 166 -19.22 -34.56 -0.30
CA ARG A 166 -18.08 -33.96 -1.00
C ARG A 166 -17.05 -33.35 -0.05
N ALA A 167 -17.30 -33.34 1.26
CA ALA A 167 -16.29 -32.93 2.25
C ALA A 167 -15.22 -34.02 2.39
N ASP A 168 -13.96 -33.61 2.58
CA ASP A 168 -12.83 -34.53 2.78
C ASP A 168 -12.84 -35.13 4.18
N PHE A 169 -13.21 -34.30 5.17
CA PHE A 169 -13.29 -34.69 6.57
C PHE A 169 -14.67 -34.42 7.18
N VAL A 170 -15.16 -35.38 7.95
CA VAL A 170 -16.33 -35.20 8.83
C VAL A 170 -15.91 -35.36 10.28
N LEU A 171 -16.17 -34.32 11.06
CA LEU A 171 -15.96 -34.28 12.50
C LEU A 171 -17.19 -34.87 13.20
N ASP A 172 -16.99 -36.03 13.83
CA ASP A 172 -18.02 -36.72 14.62
C ASP A 172 -17.95 -36.25 16.06
N VAL A 173 -18.91 -35.38 16.43
CA VAL A 173 -19.01 -34.69 17.71
C VAL A 173 -20.02 -35.38 18.63
N PRO A 174 -19.61 -35.95 19.77
CA PRO A 174 -20.55 -36.50 20.75
C PRO A 174 -21.63 -35.48 21.16
N GLY A 175 -22.91 -35.81 20.94
CA GLY A 175 -24.05 -34.97 21.31
C GLY A 175 -24.49 -33.94 20.27
N LEU A 176 -23.68 -33.67 19.23
CA LEU A 176 -24.07 -32.87 18.07
C LEU A 176 -24.20 -33.68 16.79
N SER A 177 -23.75 -34.95 16.76
CA SER A 177 -23.67 -35.78 15.57
C SER A 177 -24.55 -37.02 15.67
N GLU A 178 -25.22 -37.39 14.56
CA GLU A 178 -25.94 -38.65 14.38
C GLU A 178 -25.13 -39.63 13.50
N PRO A 179 -24.46 -40.64 14.09
CA PRO A 179 -23.58 -41.55 13.35
C PRO A 179 -24.26 -42.31 12.20
N GLU A 180 -25.60 -42.44 12.26
CA GLU A 180 -26.43 -43.15 11.29
C GLU A 180 -26.55 -42.43 9.94
N LEU A 181 -26.52 -41.09 9.91
CA LEU A 181 -26.54 -40.28 8.67
C LEU A 181 -25.34 -40.56 7.78
N CYS A 182 -24.20 -40.95 8.37
CA CYS A 182 -22.98 -41.24 7.62
C CYS A 182 -22.88 -42.68 7.11
N ASN A 183 -23.80 -43.59 7.47
CA ASN A 183 -23.69 -45.01 7.13
C ASN A 183 -23.80 -45.31 5.61
N GLY A 184 -24.01 -44.28 4.78
CA GLY A 184 -24.05 -44.38 3.32
C GLY A 184 -23.22 -43.35 2.55
N ILE A 185 -22.29 -42.63 3.19
CA ILE A 185 -21.42 -41.64 2.52
C ILE A 185 -20.06 -42.30 2.19
N PRO A 186 -19.79 -42.67 0.92
CA PRO A 186 -18.50 -43.20 0.51
C PRO A 186 -17.45 -42.08 0.52
N ASP A 187 -16.19 -42.43 0.76
CA ASP A 187 -15.01 -41.59 0.50
C ASP A 187 -14.71 -40.38 1.43
N THR A 188 -15.48 -40.16 2.51
CA THR A 188 -15.18 -39.12 3.51
C THR A 188 -14.42 -39.67 4.74
N ASN A 189 -13.28 -39.08 5.09
CA ASN A 189 -12.51 -39.46 6.28
C ASN A 189 -13.22 -39.00 7.56
N ARG A 190 -13.42 -39.90 8.52
CA ARG A 190 -14.08 -39.56 9.79
C ARG A 190 -13.05 -39.31 10.89
N VAL A 191 -13.02 -38.09 11.40
CA VAL A 191 -12.24 -37.75 12.59
C VAL A 191 -13.17 -37.79 13.79
N ARG A 192 -13.03 -38.82 14.62
CA ARG A 192 -13.87 -39.00 15.82
C ARG A 192 -13.37 -38.14 16.96
N TRP A 193 -14.27 -37.40 17.56
CA TRP A 193 -13.98 -36.62 18.75
C TRP A 193 -14.15 -37.48 20.01
N PRO A 194 -13.19 -37.45 20.99
CA PRO A 194 -13.29 -38.28 22.17
C PRO A 194 -14.55 -37.94 22.98
N SER A 195 -15.21 -38.97 23.50
CA SER A 195 -16.25 -38.84 24.52
C SER A 195 -15.66 -38.15 25.76
N ALA A 196 -16.06 -36.92 26.05
CA ALA A 196 -15.53 -36.11 27.15
C ALA A 196 -16.65 -35.46 27.97
N GLU A 197 -16.46 -35.37 29.29
CA GLU A 197 -17.31 -34.55 30.16
C GLU A 197 -17.03 -33.05 29.91
N ALA A 198 -17.94 -32.14 30.29
CA ALA A 198 -17.83 -30.71 29.99
C ALA A 198 -16.48 -30.08 30.43
N ASP A 199 -15.91 -30.54 31.54
CA ASP A 199 -14.62 -30.07 32.07
C ASP A 199 -13.40 -30.58 31.28
N GLN A 200 -13.58 -31.58 30.41
CA GLN A 200 -12.56 -32.18 29.53
C GLN A 200 -12.77 -31.82 28.05
N LEU A 201 -13.80 -31.05 27.72
CA LEU A 201 -14.18 -30.70 26.35
C LEU A 201 -13.07 -29.98 25.58
N VAL A 202 -12.33 -29.08 26.26
CA VAL A 202 -11.23 -28.32 25.66
C VAL A 202 -10.07 -29.23 25.25
N GLU A 203 -9.68 -30.16 26.13
CA GLU A 203 -8.61 -31.12 25.83
C GLU A 203 -9.03 -32.08 24.70
N ALA A 204 -10.29 -32.52 24.70
CA ALA A 204 -10.85 -33.32 23.62
C ALA A 204 -10.82 -32.56 22.27
N LEU A 205 -11.18 -31.26 22.25
CA LEU A 205 -11.10 -30.41 21.06
C LEU A 205 -9.69 -30.32 20.51
N GLN A 206 -8.73 -30.05 21.38
CA GLN A 206 -7.32 -29.94 21.01
C GLN A 206 -6.81 -31.23 20.36
N VAL A 207 -7.12 -32.40 20.94
CA VAL A 207 -6.73 -33.71 20.37
C VAL A 207 -7.32 -33.92 18.97
N SER A 208 -8.60 -33.59 18.78
CA SER A 208 -9.26 -33.75 17.49
C SER A 208 -8.77 -32.77 16.43
N VAL A 209 -8.55 -31.50 16.79
CA VAL A 209 -7.93 -30.52 15.89
C VAL A 209 -6.54 -31.01 15.50
N ARG A 210 -5.71 -31.47 16.44
CA ARG A 210 -4.38 -32.01 16.14
C ARG A 210 -4.42 -33.17 15.16
N SER A 211 -5.39 -34.09 15.32
CA SER A 211 -5.60 -35.20 14.39
C SER A 211 -5.95 -34.70 12.99
N LEU A 212 -6.92 -33.79 12.90
CA LEU A 212 -7.37 -33.19 11.63
C LEU A 212 -6.23 -32.46 10.91
N LEU A 213 -5.44 -31.66 11.64
CA LEU A 213 -4.26 -30.97 11.09
C LEU A 213 -3.20 -31.96 10.60
N GLY A 214 -3.04 -33.10 11.26
CA GLY A 214 -2.14 -34.17 10.83
C GLY A 214 -2.57 -34.80 9.51
N GLU A 215 -3.86 -35.10 9.36
CA GLU A 215 -4.43 -35.69 8.14
C GLU A 215 -4.37 -34.71 6.95
N ALA A 216 -4.80 -33.46 7.16
CA ALA A 216 -4.78 -32.43 6.13
C ALA A 216 -3.36 -32.15 5.58
N ARG A 217 -2.32 -32.19 6.42
CA ARG A 217 -0.91 -32.07 5.98
C ARG A 217 -0.49 -33.21 5.05
N SER A 218 -0.95 -34.42 5.32
CA SER A 218 -0.64 -35.59 4.49
C SER A 218 -1.27 -35.47 3.10
N GLU A 219 -2.50 -34.96 3.01
CA GLU A 219 -3.20 -34.79 1.74
C GLU A 219 -2.62 -33.65 0.88
N LYS A 220 -2.27 -32.52 1.50
CA LYS A 220 -1.67 -31.38 0.78
C LYS A 220 -0.41 -31.78 0.00
N ASN A 221 0.46 -32.59 0.58
CA ASN A 221 1.70 -33.04 -0.06
C ASN A 221 1.45 -33.91 -1.31
N GLY A 222 0.28 -34.52 -1.46
CA GLY A 222 -0.07 -35.34 -2.62
C GLY A 222 -0.82 -34.60 -3.74
N PHE A 223 -1.36 -33.40 -3.48
CA PHE A 223 -2.24 -32.69 -4.42
C PHE A 223 -1.48 -32.15 -5.64
N ALA A 224 -0.34 -31.50 -5.43
CA ALA A 224 0.48 -30.94 -6.51
C ALA A 224 1.03 -32.03 -7.46
N GLU A 225 1.48 -33.16 -6.91
CA GLU A 225 1.90 -34.32 -7.71
C GLU A 225 0.75 -34.91 -8.53
N LYS A 226 -0.48 -34.86 -8.01
CA LYS A 226 -1.68 -35.39 -8.67
C LYS A 226 -2.13 -34.53 -9.85
N VAL A 227 -2.07 -33.20 -9.73
CA VAL A 227 -2.36 -32.24 -10.81
C VAL A 227 -1.33 -32.34 -11.94
N MET A 228 -0.04 -32.42 -11.60
CA MET A 228 1.03 -32.60 -12.59
C MET A 228 0.96 -33.98 -13.29
N ARG A 229 0.44 -35.00 -12.60
CA ARG A 229 0.16 -36.32 -13.20
C ARG A 229 -1.05 -36.31 -14.12
N SER A 230 -2.15 -35.63 -13.76
CA SER A 230 -3.37 -35.64 -14.58
C SER A 230 -3.17 -34.94 -15.93
N LEU A 231 -2.43 -33.83 -15.97
CA LEU A 231 -2.10 -33.12 -17.21
C LEU A 231 -1.31 -33.99 -18.21
N ASN A 232 -0.47 -34.91 -17.70
CA ASN A 232 0.29 -35.85 -18.52
C ASN A 232 -0.49 -37.10 -18.97
N LEU A 233 -1.67 -37.38 -18.39
CA LEU A 233 -2.41 -38.63 -18.63
C LEU A 233 -3.42 -38.53 -19.79
N ASP A 234 -3.94 -37.34 -20.09
CA ASP A 234 -5.02 -37.16 -21.08
C ASP A 234 -4.50 -36.92 -22.52
N GLY A 235 -3.21 -36.66 -22.71
CA GLY A 235 -2.57 -36.52 -24.02
C GLY A 235 -2.99 -35.29 -24.85
N VAL A 236 -3.85 -34.41 -24.30
CA VAL A 236 -4.29 -33.16 -24.90
C VAL A 236 -3.52 -32.01 -24.25
N LYS A 237 -2.83 -31.20 -25.06
CA LYS A 237 -2.10 -30.02 -24.58
C LYS A 237 -3.09 -28.90 -24.22
N PRO A 238 -2.94 -28.22 -23.07
CA PRO A 238 -3.75 -27.04 -22.76
C PRO A 238 -3.51 -25.93 -23.78
N LYS A 239 -4.56 -25.15 -24.05
CA LYS A 239 -4.48 -24.02 -24.98
C LYS A 239 -3.89 -22.79 -24.29
N LEU A 240 -2.77 -22.29 -24.80
CA LEU A 240 -2.03 -21.14 -24.26
C LEU A 240 -2.13 -19.94 -25.21
N ALA A 241 -2.54 -18.79 -24.69
CA ALA A 241 -2.36 -17.50 -25.37
C ALA A 241 -1.03 -16.88 -24.93
N PHE A 242 -0.14 -16.62 -25.89
CA PHE A 242 1.15 -16.00 -25.65
C PHE A 242 1.17 -14.57 -26.20
N VAL A 243 1.06 -13.57 -25.32
CA VAL A 243 0.93 -12.16 -25.66
C VAL A 243 2.30 -11.48 -25.63
N SER A 244 2.83 -11.15 -26.80
CA SER A 244 4.19 -10.61 -26.95
C SER A 244 4.32 -9.83 -28.25
N PRO A 245 5.15 -8.77 -28.34
CA PRO A 245 5.69 -8.40 -29.63
C PRO A 245 6.55 -9.55 -30.17
N LEU A 246 6.62 -9.70 -31.49
CA LEU A 246 7.42 -10.72 -32.17
C LEU A 246 8.21 -10.10 -33.34
N PRO A 247 9.21 -10.79 -33.90
CA PRO A 247 9.85 -10.33 -35.14
C PRO A 247 8.79 -10.07 -36.23
N PRO A 248 8.89 -8.98 -37.02
CA PRO A 248 10.07 -8.13 -37.24
C PRO A 248 10.19 -6.93 -36.28
N GLU A 249 9.36 -6.83 -35.25
CA GLU A 249 9.48 -5.74 -34.29
C GLU A 249 10.84 -5.79 -33.58
N LYS A 250 11.57 -4.68 -33.61
CA LYS A 250 12.96 -4.60 -33.16
C LYS A 250 13.05 -4.51 -31.64
N THR A 251 12.68 -5.59 -30.96
CA THR A 251 12.68 -5.67 -29.49
C THR A 251 13.44 -6.91 -29.04
N GLY A 252 14.27 -6.78 -27.99
CA GLY A 252 14.96 -7.94 -27.41
C GLY A 252 14.00 -9.01 -26.91
N ILE A 253 12.84 -8.58 -26.39
CA ILE A 253 11.77 -9.46 -25.90
C ILE A 253 11.13 -10.25 -27.04
N GLY A 254 10.92 -9.64 -28.22
CA GLY A 254 10.36 -10.36 -29.36
C GLY A 254 11.26 -11.50 -29.85
N TYR A 255 12.58 -11.26 -29.93
CA TYR A 255 13.54 -12.32 -30.25
C TYR A 255 13.63 -13.39 -29.15
N TYR A 256 13.63 -12.97 -27.87
CA TYR A 256 13.56 -13.90 -26.74
C TYR A 256 12.32 -14.81 -26.80
N SER A 257 11.15 -14.23 -27.10
CA SER A 257 9.90 -14.97 -27.24
C SER A 257 9.96 -15.99 -28.38
N ALA A 258 10.57 -15.62 -29.51
CA ALA A 258 10.77 -16.54 -30.64
C ALA A 258 11.69 -17.72 -30.28
N GLU A 259 12.69 -17.51 -29.43
CA GLU A 259 13.55 -18.60 -28.93
C GLU A 259 12.84 -19.52 -27.91
N LEU A 260 11.89 -18.98 -27.12
CA LEU A 260 11.15 -19.75 -26.10
C LEU A 260 10.03 -20.62 -26.69
N LEU A 261 9.29 -20.09 -27.66
CA LEU A 261 8.06 -20.67 -28.18
C LEU A 261 8.20 -22.13 -28.70
N PRO A 262 9.27 -22.49 -29.44
CA PRO A 262 9.46 -23.87 -29.90
C PRO A 262 9.49 -24.90 -28.77
N GLU A 263 10.18 -24.57 -27.68
CA GLU A 263 10.29 -25.47 -26.53
C GLU A 263 9.02 -25.47 -25.68
N LEU A 264 8.35 -24.31 -25.54
CA LEU A 264 7.11 -24.21 -24.79
C LEU A 264 5.96 -24.97 -25.49
N ALA A 265 5.99 -25.05 -26.82
CA ALA A 265 5.03 -25.81 -27.61
C ALA A 265 5.13 -27.33 -27.38
N HIS A 266 6.15 -27.84 -26.69
CA HIS A 266 6.15 -29.22 -26.20
C HIS A 266 5.05 -29.46 -25.16
N TYR A 267 4.69 -28.43 -24.38
CA TYR A 267 3.71 -28.52 -23.28
C TYR A 267 2.32 -28.01 -23.67
N TYR A 268 2.23 -27.02 -24.58
CA TYR A 268 0.99 -26.30 -24.89
C TYR A 268 0.62 -26.30 -26.38
N ASP A 269 -0.66 -26.13 -26.68
CA ASP A 269 -1.15 -25.68 -27.99
C ASP A 269 -1.21 -24.15 -27.98
N ILE A 270 -0.39 -23.48 -28.81
CA ILE A 270 -0.08 -22.06 -28.63
C ILE A 270 -0.69 -21.20 -29.74
N ASP A 271 -1.50 -20.22 -29.33
CA ASP A 271 -1.83 -19.06 -30.16
C ASP A 271 -1.00 -17.86 -29.70
N VAL A 272 -0.36 -17.17 -30.63
CA VAL A 272 0.37 -15.92 -30.35
C VAL A 272 -0.56 -14.73 -30.54
N VAL A 273 -0.53 -13.79 -29.59
CA VAL A 273 -1.33 -12.57 -29.63
C VAL A 273 -0.41 -11.38 -29.83
N VAL A 274 -0.62 -10.64 -30.91
CA VAL A 274 0.26 -9.54 -31.32
C VAL A 274 -0.55 -8.28 -31.70
N ASP A 275 0.06 -7.11 -31.50
CA ASP A 275 -0.50 -5.79 -31.88
C ASP A 275 -0.02 -5.34 -33.29
N GLN A 276 1.11 -5.88 -33.73
CA GLN A 276 1.69 -5.65 -35.05
C GLN A 276 0.90 -6.32 -36.19
N GLU A 277 1.06 -5.81 -37.41
CA GLU A 277 0.34 -6.34 -38.58
C GLU A 277 0.88 -7.70 -39.07
N GLN A 278 2.17 -7.97 -38.88
CA GLN A 278 2.85 -9.16 -39.43
C GLN A 278 3.85 -9.74 -38.44
N VAL A 279 4.02 -11.07 -38.48
CA VAL A 279 5.07 -11.82 -37.80
C VAL A 279 5.98 -12.40 -38.88
N SER A 280 7.30 -12.27 -38.73
CA SER A 280 8.28 -12.69 -39.74
C SER A 280 9.11 -13.91 -39.35
N ASP A 281 8.82 -14.53 -38.21
CA ASP A 281 9.52 -15.73 -37.75
C ASP A 281 8.90 -16.98 -38.38
N GLU A 282 9.72 -17.74 -39.13
CA GLU A 282 9.24 -18.88 -39.93
C GLU A 282 8.66 -20.01 -39.07
N TRP A 283 9.21 -20.24 -37.87
CA TRP A 283 8.73 -21.29 -36.99
C TRP A 283 7.36 -20.90 -36.42
N ILE A 284 7.19 -19.65 -35.97
CA ILE A 284 5.92 -19.16 -35.42
C ILE A 284 4.82 -19.19 -36.48
N GLU A 285 5.07 -18.69 -37.69
CA GLU A 285 4.08 -18.68 -38.78
C GLU A 285 3.60 -20.10 -39.15
N SER A 286 4.48 -21.09 -38.99
CA SER A 286 4.19 -22.49 -39.35
C SER A 286 3.51 -23.28 -38.24
N ASN A 287 3.69 -22.91 -36.97
CA ASN A 287 3.31 -23.73 -35.81
C ASN A 287 2.31 -23.08 -34.86
N CYS A 288 2.10 -21.76 -34.93
CA CYS A 288 1.19 -21.04 -34.05
C CYS A 288 0.07 -20.35 -34.83
N THR A 289 -1.13 -20.27 -34.23
CA THR A 289 -2.16 -19.36 -34.77
C THR A 289 -1.85 -17.94 -34.34
N ILE A 290 -1.81 -17.00 -35.28
CA ILE A 290 -1.61 -15.57 -34.99
C ILE A 290 -2.97 -14.90 -34.76
N ARG A 291 -3.12 -14.22 -33.62
CA ARG A 291 -4.33 -13.48 -33.21
C ARG A 291 -4.00 -12.01 -32.98
N SER A 292 -4.94 -11.14 -33.32
CA SER A 292 -4.84 -9.71 -32.97
C SER A 292 -5.27 -9.46 -31.52
N VAL A 293 -4.79 -8.36 -30.94
CA VAL A 293 -5.24 -7.87 -29.63
C VAL A 293 -6.76 -7.71 -29.57
N GLU A 294 -7.40 -7.17 -30.61
CA GLU A 294 -8.87 -7.00 -30.64
C GLU A 294 -9.61 -8.35 -30.64
N TRP A 295 -9.08 -9.35 -31.33
CA TRP A 295 -9.65 -10.68 -31.30
C TRP A 295 -9.51 -11.30 -29.91
N PHE A 296 -8.30 -11.20 -29.31
CA PHE A 296 -8.02 -11.74 -28.00
C PHE A 296 -8.86 -11.08 -26.90
N TRP A 297 -9.12 -9.77 -27.00
CA TRP A 297 -10.02 -9.07 -26.08
C TRP A 297 -11.41 -9.73 -25.96
N LYS A 298 -11.92 -10.33 -27.04
CA LYS A 298 -13.26 -10.94 -27.09
C LYS A 298 -13.27 -12.42 -26.70
N HIS A 299 -12.15 -13.13 -26.89
CA HIS A 299 -12.06 -14.59 -26.77
C HIS A 299 -11.03 -15.04 -25.73
N GLY A 300 -10.32 -14.13 -25.08
CA GLY A 300 -9.18 -14.47 -24.22
C GLY A 300 -9.56 -15.30 -22.99
N LEU A 301 -10.81 -15.22 -22.54
CA LEU A 301 -11.36 -16.06 -21.47
C LEU A 301 -11.65 -17.51 -21.92
N GLU A 302 -11.47 -17.84 -23.19
CA GLU A 302 -11.59 -19.21 -23.72
C GLU A 302 -10.29 -20.01 -23.60
N TYR A 303 -9.17 -19.37 -23.24
CA TYR A 303 -7.88 -20.03 -23.10
C TYR A 303 -7.73 -20.67 -21.72
N ASP A 304 -7.05 -21.81 -21.69
CA ASP A 304 -6.68 -22.48 -20.45
C ASP A 304 -5.59 -21.70 -19.71
N ARG A 305 -4.64 -21.13 -20.47
CA ARG A 305 -3.49 -20.37 -19.95
C ARG A 305 -3.26 -19.09 -20.77
N VAL A 306 -2.77 -18.06 -20.12
CA VAL A 306 -2.38 -16.79 -20.74
C VAL A 306 -1.05 -16.33 -20.16
N VAL A 307 -0.11 -15.92 -21.02
CA VAL A 307 1.20 -15.37 -20.63
C VAL A 307 1.42 -14.04 -21.33
N TYR A 308 1.82 -13.01 -20.57
CA TYR A 308 2.11 -11.66 -21.04
C TYR A 308 3.59 -11.35 -20.91
N GLN A 309 4.20 -10.81 -21.97
CA GLN A 309 5.61 -10.40 -21.98
C GLN A 309 5.72 -8.87 -21.84
N PHE A 310 5.89 -8.37 -20.61
CA PHE A 310 6.00 -6.93 -20.33
C PHE A 310 7.44 -6.43 -20.45
N GLY A 311 7.62 -5.29 -21.13
CA GLY A 311 8.87 -4.56 -21.23
C GLY A 311 8.64 -3.06 -21.31
N ASN A 312 9.71 -2.27 -21.13
CA ASN A 312 9.63 -0.82 -21.02
C ASN A 312 9.65 -0.11 -22.38
N SER A 313 8.74 -0.49 -23.29
CA SER A 313 8.60 0.15 -24.61
C SER A 313 7.15 0.19 -25.08
N ARG A 314 6.90 1.01 -26.12
CA ARG A 314 5.56 1.18 -26.71
C ARG A 314 4.89 -0.13 -27.15
N PHE A 315 5.69 -1.15 -27.50
CA PHE A 315 5.19 -2.43 -28.01
C PHE A 315 4.42 -3.27 -26.98
N HIS A 316 4.54 -2.93 -25.70
CA HIS A 316 3.88 -3.65 -24.60
C HIS A 316 2.69 -2.88 -24.01
N ALA A 317 2.47 -1.63 -24.45
CA ALA A 317 1.52 -0.70 -23.84
C ALA A 317 0.07 -1.23 -23.81
N HIS A 318 -0.33 -2.02 -24.80
CA HIS A 318 -1.67 -2.61 -24.91
C HIS A 318 -1.93 -3.70 -23.84
N MET A 319 -0.89 -4.26 -23.22
CA MET A 319 -1.02 -5.40 -22.30
C MET A 319 -1.60 -5.02 -20.93
N TRP A 320 -1.50 -3.76 -20.49
CA TRP A 320 -2.10 -3.30 -19.22
C TRP A 320 -3.62 -3.46 -19.23
N ASP A 321 -4.27 -3.02 -20.31
CA ASP A 321 -5.74 -3.09 -20.41
C ASP A 321 -6.21 -4.54 -20.59
N LEU A 322 -5.37 -5.41 -21.18
CA LEU A 322 -5.66 -6.83 -21.35
C LEU A 322 -5.58 -7.59 -20.02
N ILE A 323 -4.49 -7.44 -19.27
CA ILE A 323 -4.27 -8.22 -18.04
C ILE A 323 -5.31 -7.90 -16.96
N GLU A 324 -5.81 -6.65 -16.90
CA GLU A 324 -6.90 -6.24 -16.01
C GLU A 324 -8.20 -7.01 -16.28
N LYS A 325 -8.43 -7.47 -17.52
CA LYS A 325 -9.67 -8.15 -17.92
C LYS A 325 -9.51 -9.65 -18.13
N ILE A 326 -8.34 -10.07 -18.57
CA ILE A 326 -7.99 -11.46 -18.87
C ILE A 326 -6.70 -11.76 -18.09
N PRO A 327 -6.81 -12.09 -16.78
CA PRO A 327 -5.65 -12.36 -15.95
C PRO A 327 -4.83 -13.53 -16.48
N GLY A 328 -3.51 -13.38 -16.45
CA GLY A 328 -2.55 -14.39 -16.87
C GLY A 328 -1.25 -14.29 -16.09
N VAL A 329 -0.25 -15.07 -16.47
CA VAL A 329 1.10 -14.94 -15.92
C VAL A 329 1.78 -13.73 -16.57
N ALA A 330 2.32 -12.82 -15.77
CA ALA A 330 3.08 -11.67 -16.23
C ALA A 330 4.58 -11.96 -16.15
N VAL A 331 5.26 -11.92 -17.30
CA VAL A 331 6.72 -11.93 -17.38
C VAL A 331 7.19 -10.49 -17.42
N ILE A 332 7.86 -10.05 -16.36
CA ILE A 332 8.37 -8.68 -16.23
C ILE A 332 9.85 -8.66 -16.63
N HIS A 333 10.14 -8.28 -17.87
CA HIS A 333 11.51 -8.20 -18.40
C HIS A 333 12.28 -7.00 -17.88
N ASP A 334 11.57 -5.88 -17.71
CA ASP A 334 12.06 -4.64 -17.12
C ASP A 334 11.20 -4.33 -15.89
N PHE A 335 11.82 -4.09 -14.73
CA PHE A 335 11.06 -3.74 -13.53
C PHE A 335 10.56 -2.28 -13.58
N TYR A 336 11.34 -1.39 -14.16
CA TYR A 336 10.93 -0.01 -14.39
C TYR A 336 10.21 0.12 -15.74
N LEU A 337 8.87 0.20 -15.71
CA LEU A 337 8.01 0.27 -16.89
C LEU A 337 7.48 1.69 -17.23
N GLY A 338 8.12 2.73 -16.70
CA GLY A 338 7.61 4.11 -16.78
C GLY A 338 7.49 4.67 -18.21
N ASP A 339 8.38 4.29 -19.14
CA ASP A 339 8.30 4.75 -20.54
C ASP A 339 7.14 4.08 -21.28
N ALA A 340 6.89 2.79 -21.01
CA ALA A 340 5.72 2.10 -21.55
C ALA A 340 4.41 2.73 -21.07
N VAL A 341 4.34 3.11 -19.79
CA VAL A 341 3.17 3.78 -19.21
C VAL A 341 3.00 5.21 -19.73
N ALA A 342 4.09 5.97 -19.86
CA ALA A 342 4.06 7.30 -20.47
C ALA A 342 3.54 7.25 -21.92
N TYR A 343 3.94 6.24 -22.70
CA TYR A 343 3.40 6.04 -24.05
C TYR A 343 1.89 5.77 -24.06
N ARG A 344 1.35 5.04 -23.07
CA ARG A 344 -0.11 4.84 -22.95
C ARG A 344 -0.85 6.18 -22.84
N GLU A 345 -0.28 7.11 -22.10
CA GLU A 345 -0.82 8.46 -21.92
C GLU A 345 -0.71 9.30 -23.19
N ASP A 346 0.51 9.49 -23.70
CA ASP A 346 0.80 10.45 -24.77
C ASP A 346 0.43 9.92 -26.16
N GLY A 347 0.63 8.62 -26.40
CA GLY A 347 0.50 7.98 -27.71
C GLY A 347 -0.81 7.23 -27.89
N ALA A 348 -1.28 6.50 -26.87
CA ALA A 348 -2.49 5.68 -26.94
C ALA A 348 -3.78 6.40 -26.46
N GLY A 349 -3.66 7.66 -26.02
CA GLY A 349 -4.79 8.49 -25.60
C GLY A 349 -5.41 8.09 -24.25
N LYS A 350 -4.68 7.35 -23.40
CA LYS A 350 -5.11 6.98 -22.04
C LYS A 350 -4.70 8.08 -21.07
N GLY A 351 -5.41 9.21 -21.11
CA GLY A 351 -5.11 10.37 -20.26
C GLY A 351 -4.97 9.99 -18.78
N LEU A 352 -3.92 10.50 -18.13
CA LEU A 352 -3.56 10.26 -16.73
C LEU A 352 -3.01 8.85 -16.42
N ALA A 353 -2.59 8.05 -17.40
CA ALA A 353 -2.04 6.72 -17.14
C ALA A 353 -0.78 6.75 -16.26
N LEU A 354 0.13 7.70 -16.49
CA LEU A 354 1.36 7.82 -15.71
C LEU A 354 1.13 8.25 -14.26
N PRO A 355 0.44 9.38 -13.97
CA PRO A 355 0.19 9.79 -12.59
C PRO A 355 -0.67 8.76 -11.84
N ARG A 356 -1.62 8.08 -12.49
CA ARG A 356 -2.39 7.00 -11.85
C ARG A 356 -1.49 5.83 -11.44
N GLU A 357 -0.61 5.35 -12.32
CA GLU A 357 0.26 4.21 -12.02
C GLU A 357 1.27 4.55 -10.91
N LEU A 358 1.85 5.75 -10.94
CA LEU A 358 2.77 6.24 -9.91
C LEU A 358 2.07 6.30 -8.53
N TYR A 359 0.89 6.90 -8.48
CA TYR A 359 0.11 6.99 -7.24
C TYR A 359 -0.35 5.63 -6.71
N LEU A 360 -0.85 4.76 -7.59
CA LEU A 360 -1.28 3.42 -7.18
C LEU A 360 -0.13 2.59 -6.63
N SER A 361 1.08 2.78 -7.16
CA SER A 361 2.29 2.04 -6.76
C SER A 361 2.94 2.61 -5.50
N HIS A 362 3.00 3.95 -5.37
CA HIS A 362 3.91 4.63 -4.42
C HIS A 362 3.27 5.81 -3.68
N GLY A 363 2.00 6.14 -3.96
CA GLY A 363 1.32 7.28 -3.36
C GLY A 363 1.82 8.65 -3.83
N TYR A 364 1.68 9.66 -2.97
CA TYR A 364 1.94 11.05 -3.33
C TYR A 364 3.42 11.38 -3.55
N ASP A 365 4.36 10.63 -2.96
CA ASP A 365 5.80 10.89 -3.14
C ASP A 365 6.26 10.71 -4.59
N ALA A 366 5.68 9.74 -5.29
CA ALA A 366 5.96 9.54 -6.71
C ALA A 366 5.28 10.57 -7.62
N LEU A 367 4.27 11.28 -7.11
CA LEU A 367 3.62 12.38 -7.82
C LEU A 367 4.33 13.71 -7.64
N LYS A 368 5.07 13.92 -6.53
CA LYS A 368 5.78 15.17 -6.21
C LYS A 368 6.47 15.78 -7.45
N PRO A 369 7.37 15.06 -8.17
CA PRO A 369 8.08 15.65 -9.32
C PRO A 369 7.15 16.15 -10.43
N ILE A 370 5.99 15.51 -10.61
CA ILE A 370 4.99 15.89 -11.63
C ILE A 370 4.19 17.10 -11.17
N ILE A 371 3.72 17.13 -9.93
CA ILE A 371 2.80 18.17 -9.45
C ILE A 371 3.51 19.48 -9.09
N THR A 372 4.76 19.43 -8.59
CA THR A 372 5.52 20.64 -8.20
C THR A 372 6.30 21.23 -9.37
N ASP A 373 7.02 20.38 -10.12
CA ASP A 373 8.00 20.84 -11.11
C ASP A 373 7.61 20.51 -12.57
N GLY A 374 6.55 19.72 -12.76
CA GLY A 374 6.16 19.21 -14.08
C GLY A 374 7.17 18.19 -14.66
N ASP A 375 8.09 17.66 -13.85
CA ASP A 375 9.18 16.79 -14.29
C ASP A 375 8.77 15.30 -14.30
N ARG A 376 8.04 14.93 -15.36
CA ARG A 376 7.67 13.53 -15.62
C ARG A 376 8.89 12.62 -15.78
N ALA A 377 9.98 13.13 -16.35
CA ALA A 377 11.17 12.32 -16.61
C ALA A 377 11.85 11.91 -15.30
N GLU A 378 11.87 12.80 -14.31
CA GLU A 378 12.37 12.51 -12.97
C GLU A 378 11.51 11.46 -12.26
N ALA A 379 10.17 11.56 -12.34
CA ALA A 379 9.28 10.55 -11.76
C ALA A 379 9.50 9.16 -12.38
N ILE A 380 9.55 9.06 -13.71
CA ILE A 380 9.86 7.82 -14.45
C ILE A 380 11.26 7.29 -14.08
N ARG A 381 12.19 8.19 -13.76
CA ARG A 381 13.56 7.83 -13.42
C ARG A 381 13.66 7.21 -12.02
N LEU A 382 12.88 7.71 -11.07
CA LEU A 382 12.94 7.34 -9.66
C LEU A 382 12.07 6.14 -9.32
N TYR A 383 10.86 6.06 -9.89
CA TYR A 383 9.82 5.13 -9.43
C TYR A 383 9.46 4.08 -10.50
N PRO A 384 9.39 2.78 -10.13
CA PRO A 384 8.96 1.73 -11.05
C PRO A 384 7.44 1.74 -11.24
N CYS A 385 6.98 1.60 -12.48
CA CYS A 385 5.56 1.56 -12.86
C CYS A 385 5.08 0.12 -13.17
N SER A 386 5.58 -0.86 -12.43
CA SER A 386 5.28 -2.29 -12.65
C SER A 386 4.17 -2.84 -11.76
N TYR A 387 3.64 -2.07 -10.80
CA TYR A 387 2.74 -2.64 -9.79
C TYR A 387 1.42 -3.12 -10.38
N SER A 388 0.77 -2.37 -11.27
CA SER A 388 -0.51 -2.82 -11.85
C SER A 388 -0.40 -4.17 -12.58
N PRO A 389 0.56 -4.42 -13.49
CA PRO A 389 0.67 -5.73 -14.13
C PRO A 389 1.08 -6.83 -13.14
N ILE A 390 1.90 -6.54 -12.12
CA ILE A 390 2.21 -7.48 -11.03
C ILE A 390 0.93 -7.82 -10.24
N ARG A 391 0.13 -6.81 -9.91
CA ARG A 391 -1.13 -6.94 -9.20
C ARG A 391 -2.06 -7.82 -10.02
N GLU A 392 -2.40 -7.44 -11.25
CA GLU A 392 -3.41 -8.16 -12.04
C GLU A 392 -3.01 -9.59 -12.47
N ALA A 393 -1.73 -9.95 -12.35
CA ALA A 393 -1.25 -11.27 -12.74
C ALA A 393 -1.73 -12.42 -11.83
N LYS A 394 -1.92 -13.60 -12.43
CA LYS A 394 -2.09 -14.88 -11.70
C LYS A 394 -0.78 -15.38 -11.09
N GLY A 395 0.35 -15.06 -11.75
CA GLY A 395 1.70 -15.35 -11.30
C GLY A 395 2.68 -14.42 -12.00
N VAL A 396 3.84 -14.19 -11.39
CA VAL A 396 4.85 -13.26 -11.91
C VAL A 396 6.16 -13.99 -12.13
N ILE A 397 6.73 -13.79 -13.32
CA ILE A 397 8.06 -14.29 -13.67
C ILE A 397 8.98 -13.09 -13.87
N VAL A 398 10.17 -13.14 -13.27
CA VAL A 398 11.27 -12.20 -13.51
C VAL A 398 12.55 -12.94 -13.90
N HIS A 399 13.49 -12.24 -14.51
CA HIS A 399 14.71 -12.86 -15.04
C HIS A 399 15.94 -12.82 -14.13
N SER A 400 15.83 -12.19 -12.96
CA SER A 400 16.92 -12.03 -12.01
C SER A 400 16.40 -11.91 -10.58
N ASN A 401 17.20 -12.36 -9.61
CA ASN A 401 16.97 -12.08 -8.20
C ASN A 401 17.04 -10.57 -7.92
N HIS A 402 17.87 -9.81 -8.65
CA HIS A 402 17.89 -8.34 -8.55
C HIS A 402 16.50 -7.71 -8.80
N ALA A 403 15.76 -8.18 -9.80
CA ALA A 403 14.38 -7.71 -10.04
C ALA A 403 13.41 -8.10 -8.90
N ARG A 404 13.59 -9.28 -8.30
CA ARG A 404 12.82 -9.69 -7.11
C ARG A 404 13.19 -8.87 -5.87
N ASP A 405 14.45 -8.51 -5.72
CA ASP A 405 14.92 -7.66 -4.62
C ASP A 405 14.37 -6.23 -4.77
N LEU A 406 14.27 -5.71 -6.00
CA LEU A 406 13.54 -4.47 -6.28
C LEU A 406 12.05 -4.60 -5.93
N ALA A 407 11.40 -5.74 -6.24
CA ALA A 407 10.03 -5.97 -5.79
C ALA A 407 9.91 -5.96 -4.26
N ARG A 408 10.91 -6.48 -3.56
CA ARG A 408 10.97 -6.46 -2.09
C ARG A 408 11.12 -5.04 -1.55
N GLU A 409 11.99 -4.25 -2.17
CA GLU A 409 12.22 -2.84 -1.83
C GLU A 409 10.95 -2.00 -2.03
N TRP A 410 10.31 -2.13 -3.20
CA TRP A 410 9.21 -1.23 -3.58
C TRP A 410 7.82 -1.71 -3.15
N TYR A 411 7.58 -3.03 -3.13
CA TYR A 411 6.26 -3.62 -2.90
C TYR A 411 6.22 -4.58 -1.70
N GLY A 412 7.33 -4.76 -0.99
CA GLY A 412 7.42 -5.58 0.22
C GLY A 412 7.62 -7.09 -0.03
N ASP A 413 7.99 -7.79 1.05
CA ASP A 413 8.31 -9.23 1.03
C ASP A 413 7.18 -10.09 0.49
N THR A 414 5.93 -9.81 0.90
CA THR A 414 4.76 -10.59 0.51
C THR A 414 4.55 -10.64 -1.00
N VAL A 415 4.80 -9.52 -1.70
CA VAL A 415 4.69 -9.47 -3.16
C VAL A 415 5.90 -10.15 -3.79
N ALA A 416 7.10 -9.81 -3.34
CA ALA A 416 8.35 -10.32 -3.91
C ALA A 416 8.50 -11.85 -3.81
N ASP A 417 8.04 -12.46 -2.72
CA ASP A 417 8.13 -13.90 -2.49
C ASP A 417 7.20 -14.70 -3.42
N THR A 418 6.27 -14.04 -4.12
CA THR A 418 5.44 -14.69 -5.14
C THR A 418 6.09 -14.77 -6.52
N PHE A 419 7.26 -14.17 -6.71
CA PHE A 419 7.90 -14.08 -8.02
C PHE A 419 8.75 -15.32 -8.29
N GLU A 420 8.51 -15.96 -9.43
CA GLU A 420 9.38 -17.00 -9.95
C GLU A 420 10.54 -16.38 -10.71
N VAL A 421 11.77 -16.71 -10.31
CA VAL A 421 12.97 -16.26 -11.02
C VAL A 421 13.35 -17.33 -12.04
N ILE A 422 13.20 -17.00 -13.33
CA ILE A 422 13.59 -17.85 -14.44
C ILE A 422 14.67 -17.13 -15.25
N PRO A 423 15.89 -17.68 -15.36
CA PRO A 423 16.97 -17.02 -16.07
C PRO A 423 16.60 -16.61 -17.50
N HIS A 424 17.16 -15.51 -17.98
CA HIS A 424 16.98 -15.09 -19.36
C HIS A 424 17.65 -16.11 -20.29
N LEU A 425 16.86 -16.85 -21.07
CA LEU A 425 17.36 -17.94 -21.91
C LEU A 425 18.25 -17.46 -23.07
N ARG A 426 19.10 -18.36 -23.58
CA ARG A 426 19.87 -18.23 -24.82
C ARG A 426 20.04 -19.55 -25.57
N VAL A 427 19.82 -19.49 -26.88
CA VAL A 427 20.18 -20.56 -27.81
C VAL A 427 21.69 -20.59 -28.03
N LEU A 428 22.28 -21.78 -28.09
CA LEU A 428 23.67 -21.93 -28.51
C LEU A 428 23.78 -21.85 -30.04
N PRO A 429 24.64 -20.97 -30.59
CA PRO A 429 24.92 -20.96 -32.02
C PRO A 429 25.68 -22.23 -32.43
N GLU A 430 25.43 -22.68 -33.67
CA GLU A 430 26.19 -23.77 -34.29
C GLU A 430 27.67 -23.38 -34.41
N ARG A 431 28.57 -24.31 -34.06
CA ARG A 431 30.01 -24.06 -34.09
C ARG A 431 30.63 -24.67 -35.34
N HIS A 432 31.03 -23.82 -36.28
CA HIS A 432 31.94 -24.23 -37.35
C HIS A 432 33.37 -23.81 -37.02
N PRO A 433 34.37 -24.72 -37.15
CA PRO A 433 35.77 -24.39 -36.86
C PRO A 433 36.32 -23.18 -37.64
N GLU A 434 35.73 -22.88 -38.81
CA GLU A 434 36.13 -21.79 -39.70
C GLU A 434 35.32 -20.50 -39.47
N GLU A 435 34.30 -20.51 -38.59
CA GLU A 435 33.33 -19.41 -38.47
C GLU A 435 33.98 -18.09 -38.03
N LYS A 436 34.89 -18.15 -37.06
CA LYS A 436 35.62 -16.96 -36.60
C LYS A 436 36.43 -16.31 -37.71
N GLN A 437 37.05 -17.11 -38.57
CA GLN A 437 37.86 -16.60 -39.69
C GLN A 437 36.96 -16.04 -40.80
N ALA A 438 35.83 -16.70 -41.08
CA ALA A 438 34.84 -16.22 -42.03
C ALA A 438 34.21 -14.89 -41.57
N ALA A 439 33.82 -14.77 -40.30
CA ALA A 439 33.30 -13.54 -39.72
C ALA A 439 34.34 -12.40 -39.77
N ARG A 440 35.61 -12.68 -39.44
CA ARG A 440 36.70 -11.70 -39.59
C ARG A 440 36.87 -11.24 -41.05
N GLN A 441 36.75 -12.14 -42.02
CA GLN A 441 36.80 -11.77 -43.44
C GLN A 441 35.62 -10.88 -43.86
N ARG A 442 34.39 -11.20 -43.43
CA ARG A 442 33.19 -10.39 -43.70
C ARG A 442 33.30 -8.99 -43.09
N LEU A 443 33.84 -8.89 -41.87
CA LEU A 443 34.04 -7.64 -41.15
C LEU A 443 35.32 -6.86 -41.55
N GLY A 444 36.19 -7.44 -42.37
CA GLY A 444 37.47 -6.83 -42.76
C GLY A 444 38.49 -6.74 -41.61
N ILE A 445 38.44 -7.67 -40.66
CA ILE A 445 39.33 -7.74 -39.50
C ILE A 445 40.51 -8.67 -39.83
N ALA A 446 41.74 -8.23 -39.54
CA ALA A 446 42.93 -9.04 -39.81
C ALA A 446 42.97 -10.31 -38.96
N GLU A 447 43.49 -11.41 -39.52
CA GLU A 447 43.52 -12.71 -38.83
C GLU A 447 44.37 -12.68 -37.54
N ASP A 448 45.45 -11.90 -37.52
CA ASP A 448 46.34 -11.71 -36.39
C ASP A 448 45.92 -10.56 -35.45
N ALA A 449 44.77 -9.92 -35.71
CA ALA A 449 44.24 -8.89 -34.82
C ALA A 449 43.74 -9.51 -33.51
N PHE A 450 44.03 -8.82 -32.40
CA PHE A 450 43.42 -9.09 -31.10
C PHE A 450 42.21 -8.17 -30.89
N LEU A 451 41.01 -8.73 -30.97
CA LEU A 451 39.77 -7.96 -31.02
C LEU A 451 39.03 -7.98 -29.69
N ILE A 452 38.86 -6.81 -29.09
CA ILE A 452 37.99 -6.60 -27.93
C ILE A 452 36.70 -5.94 -28.39
N CYS A 453 35.55 -6.53 -28.04
CA CYS A 453 34.25 -5.97 -28.37
C CYS A 453 33.47 -5.57 -27.10
N SER A 454 32.72 -4.47 -27.18
CA SER A 454 31.63 -4.15 -26.25
C SER A 454 30.35 -4.05 -27.06
N PHE A 455 29.33 -4.81 -26.67
CA PHE A 455 28.09 -4.95 -27.43
C PHE A 455 26.91 -4.21 -26.78
N GLY A 456 26.09 -3.57 -27.62
CA GLY A 456 24.89 -2.85 -27.23
C GLY A 456 25.05 -1.34 -27.29
N VAL A 457 23.95 -0.62 -27.00
CA VAL A 457 23.91 0.85 -27.06
C VAL A 457 24.94 1.47 -26.11
N VAL A 458 25.74 2.39 -26.63
CA VAL A 458 26.77 3.12 -25.87
C VAL A 458 26.11 4.29 -25.13
N ASN A 459 25.78 4.07 -23.86
CA ASN A 459 25.21 5.08 -22.97
C ASN A 459 25.90 5.06 -21.59
N LYS A 460 25.48 5.97 -20.70
CA LYS A 460 26.09 6.12 -19.37
C LYS A 460 26.04 4.84 -18.52
N SER A 461 24.99 4.02 -18.64
CA SER A 461 24.84 2.80 -17.83
C SER A 461 25.78 1.68 -18.25
N LYS A 462 26.41 1.75 -19.43
CA LYS A 462 27.33 0.74 -19.95
C LYS A 462 28.81 0.94 -19.60
N LEU A 463 29.15 2.03 -18.92
CA LEU A 463 30.52 2.33 -18.45
C LEU A 463 31.63 2.21 -19.50
N ASN A 464 31.32 2.35 -20.80
CA ASN A 464 32.31 2.23 -21.90
C ASN A 464 33.51 3.18 -21.77
N HIS A 465 33.37 4.32 -21.08
CA HIS A 465 34.48 5.22 -20.75
C HIS A 465 35.54 4.56 -19.84
N ARG A 466 35.11 3.68 -18.92
CA ARG A 466 36.02 2.89 -18.05
C ARG A 466 36.82 1.88 -18.86
N LEU A 467 36.20 1.25 -19.87
CA LEU A 467 36.93 0.38 -20.80
C LEU A 467 37.97 1.17 -21.61
N TYR A 468 37.60 2.34 -22.12
CA TYR A 468 38.55 3.19 -22.85
C TYR A 468 39.71 3.65 -21.98
N SER A 469 39.43 4.08 -20.75
CA SER A 469 40.44 4.53 -19.78
C SER A 469 41.38 3.38 -19.37
N ALA A 470 40.83 2.23 -18.97
CA ALA A 470 41.61 1.03 -18.66
C ALA A 470 42.44 0.54 -19.85
N TRP A 471 41.92 0.63 -21.08
CA TRP A 471 42.68 0.31 -22.28
C TRP A 471 43.93 1.18 -22.40
N CYS A 472 43.81 2.50 -22.22
CA CYS A 472 44.93 3.44 -22.36
C CYS A 472 46.11 3.09 -21.46
N ASP A 473 45.83 2.59 -20.26
CA ASP A 473 46.83 2.23 -19.24
C ASP A 473 47.22 0.74 -19.26
N SER A 474 46.53 -0.09 -20.05
CA SER A 474 46.82 -1.53 -20.19
C SER A 474 48.04 -1.82 -21.05
N ARG A 475 48.65 -2.99 -20.85
CA ARG A 475 49.71 -3.50 -21.76
C ARG A 475 49.15 -3.82 -23.15
N VAL A 476 47.87 -4.14 -23.25
CA VAL A 476 47.19 -4.42 -24.53
C VAL A 476 47.29 -3.24 -25.50
N ALA A 477 47.23 -2.00 -25.01
CA ALA A 477 47.38 -0.82 -25.86
C ALA A 477 48.76 -0.69 -26.51
N ASN A 478 49.79 -1.40 -26.02
CA ASN A 478 51.11 -1.43 -26.67
C ASN A 478 51.18 -2.39 -27.86
N ASP A 479 50.20 -3.29 -28.01
CA ASP A 479 50.10 -4.20 -29.14
C ASP A 479 49.52 -3.46 -30.37
N PRO A 480 50.29 -3.28 -31.46
CA PRO A 480 49.82 -2.59 -32.65
C PRO A 480 48.67 -3.33 -33.37
N ASN A 481 48.46 -4.62 -33.10
CA ASN A 481 47.41 -5.45 -33.69
C ASN A 481 46.14 -5.51 -32.83
N ALA A 482 46.18 -5.00 -31.60
CA ALA A 482 45.01 -4.99 -30.74
C ALA A 482 44.02 -3.87 -31.13
N ARG A 483 42.72 -4.16 -31.06
CA ARG A 483 41.62 -3.27 -31.47
C ARG A 483 40.46 -3.34 -30.48
N ILE A 484 39.74 -2.22 -30.31
CA ILE A 484 38.43 -2.19 -29.64
C ILE A 484 37.35 -1.86 -30.67
N VAL A 485 36.22 -2.56 -30.62
CA VAL A 485 35.01 -2.19 -31.36
C VAL A 485 33.83 -2.06 -30.40
N PHE A 486 33.22 -0.88 -30.40
CA PHE A 486 31.92 -0.65 -29.76
C PHE A 486 30.82 -0.99 -30.78
N VAL A 487 30.19 -2.15 -30.58
CA VAL A 487 29.16 -2.73 -31.45
C VAL A 487 27.78 -2.25 -30.98
N GLY A 488 27.38 -1.07 -31.45
CA GLY A 488 26.09 -0.48 -31.12
C GLY A 488 26.01 1.03 -31.39
N GLU A 489 24.79 1.57 -31.29
CA GLU A 489 24.52 3.00 -31.47
C GLU A 489 25.06 3.87 -30.32
N THR A 490 25.33 5.14 -30.63
CA THR A 490 25.73 6.19 -29.67
C THR A 490 24.69 7.33 -29.68
N PRO A 491 23.45 7.10 -29.20
CA PRO A 491 22.36 8.04 -29.40
C PRO A 491 22.46 9.27 -28.49
N ASP A 492 23.13 9.16 -27.33
CA ASP A 492 23.14 10.19 -26.30
C ASP A 492 24.43 11.05 -26.28
N ALA A 493 24.39 12.14 -25.50
CA ALA A 493 25.52 13.05 -25.35
C ALA A 493 26.75 12.37 -24.69
N TYR A 494 26.55 11.31 -23.91
CA TYR A 494 27.65 10.55 -23.32
C TYR A 494 28.43 9.78 -24.39
N GLY A 495 27.73 9.02 -25.24
CA GLY A 495 28.34 8.25 -26.32
C GLY A 495 29.03 9.14 -27.35
N GLN A 496 28.44 10.30 -27.66
CA GLN A 496 29.05 11.30 -28.55
C GLN A 496 30.34 11.88 -27.97
N ARG A 497 30.37 12.20 -26.67
CA ARG A 497 31.60 12.68 -25.99
C ARG A 497 32.69 11.61 -26.02
N LEU A 498 32.37 10.38 -25.63
CA LEU A 498 33.34 9.28 -25.65
C LEU A 498 33.91 9.05 -27.06
N ARG A 499 33.06 9.09 -28.09
CA ARG A 499 33.52 9.00 -29.49
C ARG A 499 34.49 10.13 -29.84
N SER A 500 34.16 11.36 -29.48
CA SER A 500 34.98 12.54 -29.77
C SER A 500 36.34 12.48 -29.06
N GLU A 501 36.36 12.01 -27.80
CA GLU A 501 37.58 11.79 -27.03
C GLU A 501 38.50 10.73 -27.67
N ILE A 502 37.92 9.62 -28.14
CA ILE A 502 38.66 8.55 -28.83
C ILE A 502 39.19 9.02 -30.19
N GLU A 503 38.38 9.73 -30.98
CA GLU A 503 38.76 10.27 -32.28
C GLU A 503 39.91 11.29 -32.16
N GLY A 504 39.95 12.05 -31.05
CA GLY A 504 41.03 12.98 -30.74
C GLY A 504 42.30 12.34 -30.15
N SER A 505 42.29 11.04 -29.86
CA SER A 505 43.40 10.33 -29.21
C SER A 505 44.40 9.71 -30.19
N SER A 506 45.54 9.22 -29.67
CA SER A 506 46.50 8.39 -30.43
C SER A 506 45.95 7.00 -30.80
N TYR A 507 44.75 6.64 -30.34
CA TYR A 507 44.12 5.34 -30.56
C TYR A 507 42.98 5.39 -31.60
N SER A 508 42.74 6.52 -32.26
CA SER A 508 41.64 6.70 -33.24
C SER A 508 41.63 5.69 -34.40
N ASN A 509 42.80 5.15 -34.78
CA ASN A 509 42.90 4.10 -35.81
C ASN A 509 42.72 2.67 -35.26
N ARG A 510 42.51 2.52 -33.94
CA ARG A 510 42.46 1.23 -33.24
C ARG A 510 41.16 0.99 -32.46
N ILE A 511 40.36 2.03 -32.27
CA ILE A 511 39.08 1.96 -31.57
C ILE A 511 38.00 2.50 -32.50
N SER A 512 36.96 1.71 -32.79
CA SER A 512 35.90 2.09 -33.70
C SER A 512 34.50 1.87 -33.11
N PHE A 513 33.51 2.48 -33.76
CA PHE A 513 32.09 2.36 -33.44
C PHE A 513 31.34 1.90 -34.69
N THR A 514 30.53 0.86 -34.58
CA THR A 514 29.73 0.37 -35.73
C THR A 514 28.54 1.26 -36.03
N GLY A 515 27.99 1.95 -35.01
CA GLY A 515 26.61 2.42 -35.07
C GLY A 515 25.64 1.24 -34.96
N TRP A 516 24.43 1.39 -35.49
CA TRP A 516 23.47 0.29 -35.52
C TRP A 516 24.02 -0.89 -36.32
N ALA A 517 24.07 -2.07 -35.69
CA ALA A 517 24.43 -3.34 -36.34
C ALA A 517 23.15 -4.17 -36.48
N ASP A 518 22.91 -4.71 -37.67
CA ASP A 518 21.88 -5.72 -37.86
C ASP A 518 22.27 -7.06 -37.22
N SER A 519 21.33 -8.01 -37.15
CA SER A 519 21.54 -9.28 -36.48
C SER A 519 22.72 -10.08 -37.06
N GLU A 520 22.92 -10.05 -38.39
CA GLU A 520 24.04 -10.75 -39.04
C GLU A 520 25.38 -10.12 -38.65
N THR A 521 25.50 -8.80 -38.77
CA THR A 521 26.70 -8.07 -38.36
C THR A 521 27.00 -8.26 -36.86
N PHE A 522 25.96 -8.27 -36.02
CA PHE A 522 26.10 -8.47 -34.58
C PHE A 522 26.66 -9.86 -34.26
N GLN A 523 26.15 -10.92 -34.90
CA GLN A 523 26.66 -12.28 -34.75
C GLN A 523 28.09 -12.41 -35.30
N ASP A 524 28.42 -11.75 -36.41
CA ASP A 524 29.78 -11.72 -36.94
C ASP A 524 30.77 -11.14 -35.91
N TYR A 525 30.40 -10.07 -35.21
CA TYR A 525 31.28 -9.51 -34.16
C TYR A 525 31.41 -10.44 -32.94
N LEU A 526 30.35 -11.15 -32.55
CA LEU A 526 30.41 -12.16 -31.48
C LEU A 526 31.36 -13.31 -31.85
N ALA A 527 31.30 -13.79 -33.10
CA ALA A 527 32.17 -14.84 -33.60
C ALA A 527 33.63 -14.37 -33.81
N ALA A 528 33.84 -13.13 -34.25
CA ALA A 528 35.15 -12.60 -34.60
C ALA A 528 36.01 -12.21 -33.38
N ALA A 529 35.38 -11.83 -32.26
CA ALA A 529 36.05 -11.29 -31.08
C ALA A 529 36.95 -12.31 -30.37
N ASP A 530 37.94 -11.79 -29.63
CA ASP A 530 38.78 -12.56 -28.71
C ASP A 530 38.35 -12.37 -27.25
N VAL A 531 37.91 -11.16 -26.91
CA VAL A 531 37.39 -10.80 -25.59
C VAL A 531 36.16 -9.91 -25.74
N ALA A 532 35.14 -10.14 -24.91
CA ALA A 532 34.05 -9.20 -24.70
C ALA A 532 34.22 -8.45 -23.39
N VAL A 533 33.83 -7.18 -23.35
CA VAL A 533 33.71 -6.40 -22.11
C VAL A 533 32.30 -5.84 -22.02
N GLN A 534 31.60 -6.21 -20.94
CA GLN A 534 30.21 -5.83 -20.68
C GLN A 534 30.08 -5.27 -19.27
N LEU A 535 30.17 -3.94 -19.15
CA LEU A 535 30.09 -3.25 -17.87
C LEU A 535 28.72 -2.62 -17.68
N ARG A 536 28.29 -2.50 -16.43
CA ARG A 536 26.98 -1.97 -16.05
C ARG A 536 27.02 -1.13 -14.77
N THR A 537 26.11 -0.16 -14.70
CA THR A 537 25.74 0.56 -13.47
C THR A 537 24.26 0.96 -13.57
N ASN A 538 23.63 1.25 -12.43
CA ASN A 538 22.25 1.71 -12.32
C ASN A 538 21.23 0.80 -13.04
N SER A 539 21.36 -0.53 -12.89
CA SER A 539 20.36 -1.49 -13.37
C SER A 539 19.06 -1.31 -12.60
N ARG A 540 17.96 -1.34 -13.36
CA ARG A 540 16.58 -1.14 -12.94
C ARG A 540 15.79 -2.45 -13.01
N GLY A 541 16.45 -3.57 -12.74
CA GLY A 541 15.83 -4.90 -12.82
C GLY A 541 15.76 -5.46 -14.24
N GLU A 542 16.28 -4.77 -15.24
CA GLU A 542 16.34 -5.29 -16.61
C GLU A 542 17.44 -6.35 -16.74
N THR A 543 17.14 -7.45 -17.43
CA THR A 543 18.16 -8.47 -17.73
C THR A 543 18.68 -8.30 -19.15
N SER A 544 19.94 -7.90 -19.28
CA SER A 544 20.57 -7.75 -20.60
C SER A 544 21.15 -9.08 -21.07
N GLY A 545 20.68 -9.56 -22.21
CA GLY A 545 21.19 -10.79 -22.81
C GLY A 545 22.64 -10.73 -23.32
N THR A 546 23.27 -9.55 -23.41
CA THR A 546 24.60 -9.37 -24.04
C THR A 546 25.72 -10.21 -23.43
N VAL A 547 25.75 -10.38 -22.10
CA VAL A 547 26.73 -11.29 -21.45
C VAL A 547 26.45 -12.73 -21.82
N LEU A 548 25.17 -13.12 -21.84
CA LEU A 548 24.75 -14.47 -22.21
C LEU A 548 24.97 -14.74 -23.70
N ASP A 549 24.85 -13.75 -24.58
CA ASP A 549 25.20 -13.83 -26.00
C ASP A 549 26.69 -14.14 -26.17
N CYS A 550 27.54 -13.47 -25.39
CA CYS A 550 28.98 -13.71 -25.40
C CYS A 550 29.31 -15.12 -24.87
N MET A 551 28.72 -15.53 -23.75
CA MET A 551 28.88 -16.88 -23.19
C MET A 551 28.40 -17.95 -24.18
N ALA A 552 27.25 -17.76 -24.83
CA ALA A 552 26.71 -18.70 -25.82
C ALA A 552 27.65 -18.86 -27.02
N ASN A 553 28.32 -17.78 -27.44
CA ASN A 553 29.33 -17.81 -28.50
C ASN A 553 30.71 -18.35 -28.04
N GLY A 554 30.88 -18.65 -26.76
CA GLY A 554 32.15 -19.09 -26.19
C GLY A 554 33.22 -17.99 -26.20
N LEU A 555 32.78 -16.73 -26.06
CA LEU A 555 33.63 -15.56 -26.01
C LEU A 555 34.04 -15.28 -24.56
N ALA A 556 35.35 -15.18 -24.31
CA ALA A 556 35.88 -14.79 -23.00
C ALA A 556 35.35 -13.40 -22.61
N THR A 557 34.54 -13.33 -21.56
CA THR A 557 33.77 -12.12 -21.23
C THR A 557 34.19 -11.56 -19.89
N ILE A 558 34.46 -10.25 -19.84
CA ILE A 558 34.66 -9.48 -18.61
C ILE A 558 33.36 -8.72 -18.32
N CYS A 559 32.84 -8.83 -17.10
CA CYS A 559 31.71 -8.02 -16.63
C CYS A 559 31.90 -7.61 -15.16
N ASN A 560 31.13 -6.65 -14.66
CA ASN A 560 31.07 -6.36 -13.22
C ASN A 560 29.78 -6.91 -12.60
N ALA A 561 29.82 -7.23 -11.31
CA ALA A 561 28.74 -7.85 -10.54
C ALA A 561 27.58 -6.89 -10.24
N HIS A 562 26.99 -6.30 -11.28
CA HIS A 562 25.93 -5.29 -11.18
C HIS A 562 24.59 -5.80 -11.72
N GLY A 563 23.52 -5.64 -10.95
CA GLY A 563 22.18 -6.13 -11.33
C GLY A 563 22.21 -7.61 -11.71
N SER A 564 21.58 -7.98 -12.84
CA SER A 564 21.54 -9.38 -13.30
C SER A 564 22.92 -9.98 -13.61
N PHE A 565 23.97 -9.18 -13.82
CA PHE A 565 25.33 -9.70 -14.08
C PHE A 565 25.97 -10.30 -12.83
N ALA A 566 25.52 -9.90 -11.63
CA ALA A 566 25.98 -10.50 -10.37
C ALA A 566 25.66 -11.99 -10.29
N GLU A 567 24.58 -12.42 -10.94
CA GLU A 567 24.02 -13.77 -10.87
C GLU A 567 24.61 -14.74 -11.92
N VAL A 568 25.36 -14.24 -12.89
CA VAL A 568 26.06 -15.07 -13.89
C VAL A 568 27.15 -15.88 -13.20
N PRO A 569 27.32 -17.20 -13.41
CA PRO A 569 28.33 -17.98 -12.69
C PRO A 569 29.76 -17.48 -12.94
N ASP A 570 30.56 -17.36 -11.87
CA ASP A 570 31.97 -16.89 -11.93
C ASP A 570 32.86 -17.79 -12.80
N SER A 571 32.48 -19.05 -13.01
CA SER A 571 33.20 -19.95 -13.91
C SER A 571 33.06 -19.58 -15.38
N GLY A 572 31.97 -18.90 -15.77
CA GLY A 572 31.68 -18.59 -17.17
C GLY A 572 32.15 -17.22 -17.65
N VAL A 573 32.58 -16.34 -16.73
CA VAL A 573 32.97 -14.95 -17.01
C VAL A 573 34.07 -14.49 -16.06
N TRP A 574 34.87 -13.51 -16.47
CA TRP A 574 35.71 -12.76 -15.54
C TRP A 574 34.85 -11.71 -14.88
N LYS A 575 34.31 -12.02 -13.70
CA LYS A 575 33.46 -11.10 -12.95
C LYS A 575 34.29 -10.21 -12.03
N LEU A 576 34.17 -8.90 -12.24
CA LEU A 576 34.67 -7.86 -11.36
C LEU A 576 33.65 -7.62 -10.24
N GLU A 577 34.11 -7.08 -9.11
CA GLU A 577 33.22 -6.54 -8.08
C GLU A 577 32.26 -5.48 -8.66
N ASP A 578 31.10 -5.29 -8.04
CA ASP A 578 30.10 -4.29 -8.50
C ASP A 578 30.74 -2.90 -8.65
N ARG A 579 31.40 -2.46 -7.57
CA ARG A 579 32.28 -1.29 -7.54
C ARG A 579 33.73 -1.77 -7.64
N PHE A 580 34.28 -1.71 -8.84
CA PHE A 580 35.66 -2.10 -9.12
C PHE A 580 36.56 -0.88 -9.33
N GLU A 581 37.84 -1.03 -8.99
CA GLU A 581 38.88 -0.06 -9.30
C GLU A 581 39.37 -0.26 -10.73
N GLU A 582 39.93 0.78 -11.34
CA GLU A 582 40.40 0.70 -12.72
C GLU A 582 41.50 -0.36 -12.92
N GLU A 583 42.34 -0.58 -11.91
CA GLU A 583 43.40 -1.60 -11.91
C GLU A 583 42.86 -3.03 -12.06
N ASP A 584 41.65 -3.31 -11.56
CA ASP A 584 41.01 -4.62 -11.68
C ASP A 584 40.67 -4.94 -13.14
N LEU A 585 40.14 -3.94 -13.86
CA LEU A 585 39.80 -4.06 -15.29
C LEU A 585 41.07 -4.16 -16.15
N ILE A 586 42.11 -3.36 -15.83
CA ILE A 586 43.42 -3.47 -16.49
C ILE A 586 44.00 -4.88 -16.32
N THR A 587 43.95 -5.42 -15.11
CA THR A 587 44.45 -6.77 -14.81
C THR A 587 43.70 -7.83 -15.60
N ALA A 588 42.38 -7.72 -15.70
CA ALA A 588 41.56 -8.63 -16.49
C ALA A 588 41.91 -8.57 -17.99
N LEU A 589 42.00 -7.36 -18.56
CA LEU A 589 42.36 -7.12 -19.96
C LEU A 589 43.74 -7.70 -20.29
N ASP A 590 44.75 -7.37 -19.50
CA ASP A 590 46.12 -7.82 -19.69
C ASP A 590 46.27 -9.34 -19.56
N THR A 591 45.57 -9.93 -18.58
CA THR A 591 45.61 -11.38 -18.36
C THR A 591 44.96 -12.10 -19.52
N LEU A 592 43.75 -11.69 -19.93
CA LEU A 592 43.09 -12.31 -21.05
C LEU A 592 43.88 -12.10 -22.33
N TRP A 593 44.49 -10.94 -22.60
CA TRP A 593 45.34 -10.73 -23.78
C TRP A 593 46.57 -11.64 -23.81
N SER A 594 47.25 -11.83 -22.68
CA SER A 594 48.50 -12.61 -22.61
C SER A 594 48.31 -14.13 -22.45
N ASP A 595 47.18 -14.58 -21.90
CA ASP A 595 46.90 -15.99 -21.61
C ASP A 595 45.77 -16.55 -22.49
N HIS A 596 46.16 -17.12 -23.64
CA HIS A 596 45.24 -17.75 -24.58
C HIS A 596 44.46 -18.91 -23.96
N THR A 597 45.13 -19.75 -23.16
CA THR A 597 44.49 -20.93 -22.54
C THR A 597 43.40 -20.51 -21.58
N ARG A 598 43.64 -19.46 -20.78
CA ARG A 598 42.62 -18.90 -19.89
C ARG A 598 41.42 -18.32 -20.66
N ARG A 599 41.66 -17.61 -21.78
CA ARG A 599 40.55 -17.13 -22.63
C ARG A 599 39.71 -18.28 -23.17
N GLU A 600 40.34 -19.30 -23.73
CA GLU A 600 39.63 -20.46 -24.28
C GLU A 600 38.83 -21.20 -23.21
N GLN A 601 39.43 -21.43 -22.05
CA GLN A 601 38.76 -22.10 -20.94
C GLN A 601 37.53 -21.31 -20.48
N LEU A 602 37.64 -19.99 -20.33
CA LEU A 602 36.52 -19.13 -19.93
C LEU A 602 35.38 -19.19 -20.96
N GLY A 603 35.70 -19.23 -22.26
CA GLY A 603 34.70 -19.40 -23.31
C GLY A 603 34.02 -20.76 -23.29
N VAL A 604 34.77 -21.85 -23.04
CA VAL A 604 34.21 -23.20 -22.88
C VAL A 604 33.28 -23.27 -21.66
N ASP A 605 33.77 -22.81 -20.51
CA ASP A 605 33.01 -22.82 -19.26
C ASP A 605 31.73 -21.96 -19.39
N GLY A 606 31.81 -20.81 -20.07
CA GLY A 606 30.67 -19.96 -20.37
C GLY A 606 29.58 -20.69 -21.17
N ARG A 607 29.96 -21.42 -22.23
CA ARG A 607 29.02 -22.24 -23.01
C ARG A 607 28.41 -23.37 -22.18
N GLU A 608 29.20 -24.04 -21.36
CA GLU A 608 28.71 -25.09 -20.47
C GLU A 608 27.66 -24.54 -19.50
N GLN A 609 27.84 -23.32 -18.98
CA GLN A 609 26.82 -22.66 -18.15
C GLN A 609 25.53 -22.39 -18.95
N ILE A 610 25.62 -21.94 -20.20
CA ILE A 610 24.43 -21.73 -21.05
C ILE A 610 23.63 -23.02 -21.18
N VAL A 611 24.27 -24.15 -21.51
CA VAL A 611 23.58 -25.46 -21.60
C VAL A 611 22.91 -25.84 -20.29
N LYS A 612 23.62 -25.63 -19.17
CA LYS A 612 23.20 -26.09 -17.85
C LYS A 612 22.05 -25.28 -17.25
N SER A 613 22.02 -23.97 -17.49
CA SER A 613 21.20 -23.05 -16.68
C SER A 613 20.48 -21.96 -17.48
N TYR A 614 20.75 -21.80 -18.78
CA TYR A 614 20.14 -20.77 -19.61
C TYR A 614 19.59 -21.31 -20.93
N SER A 615 19.56 -22.63 -21.14
CA SER A 615 19.08 -23.21 -22.39
C SER A 615 17.57 -23.02 -22.54
N PRO A 616 17.05 -22.96 -23.79
CA PRO A 616 15.61 -22.90 -24.04
C PRO A 616 14.84 -24.04 -23.36
N GLU A 617 15.37 -25.27 -23.39
CA GLU A 617 14.77 -26.44 -22.74
C GLU A 617 14.69 -26.29 -21.21
N PHE A 618 15.78 -25.85 -20.56
CA PHE A 618 15.79 -25.63 -19.12
C PHE A 618 14.78 -24.56 -18.72
N CYS A 619 14.77 -23.44 -19.45
CA CYS A 619 13.88 -22.32 -19.15
C CYS A 619 12.42 -22.68 -19.44
N SER A 620 12.11 -23.37 -20.54
CA SER A 620 10.73 -23.76 -20.89
C SER A 620 10.12 -24.70 -19.85
N ASN A 621 10.89 -25.64 -19.28
CA ASN A 621 10.42 -26.47 -18.18
C ASN A 621 10.10 -25.65 -16.92
N ARG A 622 10.96 -24.69 -16.57
CA ARG A 622 10.71 -23.77 -15.44
C ARG A 622 9.49 -22.88 -15.70
N TYR A 623 9.27 -22.45 -16.95
CA TYR A 623 8.08 -21.71 -17.37
C TYR A 623 6.82 -22.57 -17.20
N PHE A 624 6.84 -23.81 -17.66
CA PHE A 624 5.74 -24.75 -17.49
C PHE A 624 5.39 -24.94 -16.00
N GLU A 625 6.38 -25.20 -15.15
CA GLU A 625 6.20 -25.31 -13.69
C GLU A 625 5.56 -24.05 -13.10
N ALA A 626 6.09 -22.87 -13.42
CA ALA A 626 5.60 -21.60 -12.90
C ALA A 626 4.18 -21.27 -13.39
N ILE A 627 3.86 -21.55 -14.66
CA ILE A 627 2.53 -21.32 -15.23
C ILE A 627 1.49 -22.24 -14.57
N GLU A 628 1.78 -23.54 -14.49
CA GLU A 628 0.84 -24.49 -13.88
C GLU A 628 0.65 -24.25 -12.39
N GLN A 629 1.72 -23.88 -11.67
CA GLN A 629 1.62 -23.46 -10.28
C GLN A 629 0.72 -22.24 -10.12
N ALA A 630 0.91 -21.19 -10.94
CA ALA A 630 0.09 -19.98 -10.88
C ALA A 630 -1.40 -20.24 -11.18
N TYR A 631 -1.71 -21.16 -12.09
CA TYR A 631 -3.09 -21.52 -12.44
C TYR A 631 -3.71 -22.54 -11.48
N SER A 632 -2.91 -23.24 -10.67
CA SER A 632 -3.40 -24.08 -9.57
C SER A 632 -3.80 -23.27 -8.33
N GLN A 633 -3.32 -22.03 -8.21
CA GLN A 633 -3.64 -21.13 -7.12
C GLN A 633 -4.91 -20.32 -7.42
N HIS A 634 -5.77 -20.14 -6.41
CA HIS A 634 -6.98 -19.35 -6.53
C HIS A 634 -6.71 -17.88 -6.24
N ARG A 635 -6.10 -17.19 -7.21
CA ARG A 635 -5.87 -15.74 -7.18
C ARG A 635 -6.79 -15.00 -8.14
N ARG A 636 -7.18 -13.77 -7.74
CA ARG A 636 -8.01 -12.83 -8.51
C ARG A 636 -9.46 -13.29 -8.71
N SER A 637 -10.07 -13.79 -7.64
CA SER A 637 -11.43 -14.33 -7.65
C SER A 637 -12.51 -13.26 -7.87
N ARG A 638 -12.22 -11.98 -7.58
CA ARG A 638 -13.13 -10.85 -7.85
C ARG A 638 -13.69 -10.84 -9.28
N LEU A 639 -12.87 -11.07 -10.30
CA LEU A 639 -13.33 -11.07 -11.70
C LEU A 639 -14.26 -12.24 -12.00
N ASN A 640 -14.02 -13.42 -11.41
CA ASN A 640 -14.91 -14.58 -11.54
C ASN A 640 -16.28 -14.31 -10.92
N VAL A 641 -16.30 -13.61 -9.78
CA VAL A 641 -17.53 -13.16 -9.11
C VAL A 641 -18.28 -12.13 -9.97
N ILE A 642 -17.59 -11.11 -10.49
CA ILE A 642 -18.18 -10.10 -11.39
C ILE A 642 -18.75 -10.77 -12.65
N LYS A 643 -18.02 -11.70 -13.26
CA LYS A 643 -18.50 -12.46 -14.42
C LYS A 643 -19.76 -13.24 -14.08
N THR A 644 -19.76 -13.98 -12.96
CA THR A 644 -20.93 -14.71 -12.49
C THR A 644 -22.12 -13.79 -12.29
N ALA A 645 -21.91 -12.64 -11.65
CA ALA A 645 -22.94 -11.62 -11.46
C ALA A 645 -23.51 -11.14 -12.81
N SER A 646 -22.64 -10.87 -13.78
CA SER A 646 -23.06 -10.42 -15.12
C SER A 646 -23.84 -11.47 -15.92
N GLU A 647 -23.63 -12.76 -15.65
CA GLU A 647 -24.32 -13.87 -16.33
C GLU A 647 -25.70 -14.17 -15.73
N VAL A 648 -25.92 -13.87 -14.45
CA VAL A 648 -27.11 -14.34 -13.71
C VAL A 648 -28.07 -13.22 -13.28
N LEU A 649 -27.68 -11.94 -13.44
CA LEU A 649 -28.46 -10.78 -13.00
C LEU A 649 -28.93 -9.93 -14.19
N ASP A 650 -30.21 -9.55 -14.15
CA ASP A 650 -30.90 -8.85 -15.25
C ASP A 650 -31.26 -7.37 -14.95
N SER A 651 -30.97 -6.82 -13.74
CA SER A 651 -31.49 -5.50 -13.31
C SER A 651 -30.45 -4.52 -12.76
N ALA A 652 -30.52 -3.26 -13.21
CA ALA A 652 -29.56 -2.19 -12.89
C ALA A 652 -29.52 -1.77 -11.41
N MET A 653 -30.65 -1.76 -10.68
CA MET A 653 -30.73 -1.29 -9.29
C MET A 653 -30.10 -2.27 -8.29
N GLN A 654 -29.97 -3.55 -8.65
CA GLN A 654 -29.27 -4.55 -7.85
C GLN A 654 -27.74 -4.48 -8.00
N HIS A 655 -27.23 -3.75 -9.00
CA HIS A 655 -25.80 -3.73 -9.31
C HIS A 655 -25.00 -2.86 -8.33
N GLU A 656 -25.55 -1.77 -7.79
CA GLU A 656 -24.80 -0.87 -6.89
C GLU A 656 -24.52 -1.51 -5.52
N VAL A 657 -25.56 -2.02 -4.85
CA VAL A 657 -25.42 -2.73 -3.56
C VAL A 657 -24.53 -3.95 -3.73
N LEU A 658 -24.71 -4.72 -4.80
CA LEU A 658 -23.87 -5.88 -5.07
C LEU A 658 -22.41 -5.51 -5.36
N ALA A 659 -22.17 -4.44 -6.13
CA ALA A 659 -20.83 -3.94 -6.39
C ALA A 659 -20.16 -3.49 -5.09
N ALA A 660 -20.90 -2.85 -4.18
CA ALA A 660 -20.41 -2.52 -2.85
C ALA A 660 -20.10 -3.77 -2.02
N CYS A 661 -20.97 -4.80 -2.01
CA CYS A 661 -20.70 -6.07 -1.33
C CYS A 661 -19.45 -6.78 -1.87
N ILE A 662 -19.30 -6.86 -3.20
CA ILE A 662 -18.13 -7.45 -3.86
C ILE A 662 -16.88 -6.63 -3.54
N GLY A 663 -16.95 -5.30 -3.67
CA GLY A 663 -15.82 -4.41 -3.36
C GLY A 663 -15.39 -4.47 -1.90
N ASN A 664 -16.34 -4.56 -0.96
CA ASN A 664 -16.05 -4.68 0.46
C ASN A 664 -15.53 -6.07 0.85
N SER A 665 -15.86 -7.11 0.11
CA SER A 665 -15.42 -8.50 0.36
C SER A 665 -14.10 -8.83 -0.33
N LEU A 666 -13.91 -8.32 -1.56
CA LEU A 666 -12.78 -8.57 -2.46
C LEU A 666 -12.21 -7.23 -2.95
N PRO A 667 -11.64 -6.41 -2.04
CA PRO A 667 -11.14 -5.09 -2.39
C PRO A 667 -9.85 -5.18 -3.24
N VAL A 668 -9.52 -4.14 -4.01
CA VAL A 668 -8.34 -4.18 -4.89
C VAL A 668 -7.05 -4.12 -4.07
N SER A 669 -6.18 -5.11 -4.18
CA SER A 669 -4.93 -5.17 -3.40
C SER A 669 -4.00 -3.96 -3.66
N THR A 670 -3.64 -3.23 -2.61
CA THR A 670 -2.59 -2.20 -2.63
C THR A 670 -1.25 -2.79 -2.16
N PRO A 671 -0.10 -2.23 -2.58
CA PRO A 671 1.22 -2.76 -2.17
C PRO A 671 1.49 -2.45 -0.69
N GLN A 672 0.85 -1.42 -0.16
CA GLN A 672 0.99 -0.91 1.19
C GLN A 672 -0.40 -0.75 1.83
N ARG A 673 -0.44 -0.83 3.16
CA ARG A 673 -1.64 -0.49 3.96
C ARG A 673 -1.90 1.01 3.86
N GLN A 674 -3.11 1.45 4.17
CA GLN A 674 -3.46 2.87 4.15
C GLN A 674 -3.57 3.44 5.57
N LEU A 675 -3.02 4.64 5.76
CA LEU A 675 -3.39 5.54 6.85
C LEU A 675 -4.34 6.59 6.28
N LEU A 676 -5.64 6.35 6.48
CA LEU A 676 -6.74 7.19 6.04
C LEU A 676 -6.89 8.37 7.02
N VAL A 677 -6.61 9.60 6.59
CA VAL A 677 -6.59 10.78 7.46
C VAL A 677 -7.77 11.68 7.14
N ASP A 678 -8.73 11.81 8.06
CA ASP A 678 -9.86 12.72 7.89
C ASP A 678 -9.40 14.18 7.89
N VAL A 679 -9.62 14.87 6.77
CA VAL A 679 -9.30 16.28 6.54
C VAL A 679 -10.54 17.08 6.11
N THR A 680 -11.73 16.59 6.46
CA THR A 680 -13.01 17.05 5.92
C THR A 680 -13.22 18.57 5.97
N VAL A 681 -12.92 19.22 7.10
CA VAL A 681 -13.15 20.67 7.25
C VAL A 681 -12.10 21.43 6.45
N VAL A 682 -10.82 21.08 6.58
CA VAL A 682 -9.73 21.76 5.85
C VAL A 682 -9.88 21.63 4.33
N ALA A 683 -10.33 20.48 3.84
CA ALA A 683 -10.49 20.23 2.41
C ALA A 683 -11.69 20.97 1.79
N ARG A 684 -12.73 21.30 2.58
CA ARG A 684 -13.98 21.90 2.07
C ARG A 684 -14.07 23.40 2.36
N GLU A 685 -13.88 23.78 3.61
CA GLU A 685 -14.05 25.14 4.11
C GLU A 685 -13.01 25.38 5.21
N ASP A 686 -11.78 25.78 4.85
CA ASP A 686 -10.73 26.05 5.84
C ASP A 686 -11.14 27.21 6.77
N LEU A 687 -11.71 26.85 7.93
CA LEU A 687 -12.17 27.79 8.94
C LEU A 687 -11.02 28.53 9.62
N ARG A 688 -9.76 28.14 9.39
CA ARG A 688 -8.54 28.73 9.96
C ARG A 688 -8.61 28.89 11.50
N THR A 689 -9.14 27.89 12.20
CA THR A 689 -9.10 27.85 13.67
C THR A 689 -7.82 27.15 14.16
N GLY A 690 -7.63 27.12 15.49
CA GLY A 690 -6.54 26.37 16.11
C GLY A 690 -6.59 24.86 15.80
N VAL A 691 -7.80 24.29 15.69
CA VAL A 691 -7.97 22.86 15.31
C VAL A 691 -7.49 22.63 13.88
N GLN A 692 -7.95 23.42 12.91
CA GLN A 692 -7.52 23.25 11.51
C GLN A 692 -6.02 23.49 11.32
N ARG A 693 -5.38 24.31 12.17
CA ARG A 693 -3.91 24.43 12.20
C ARG A 693 -3.24 23.13 12.65
N VAL A 694 -3.76 22.46 13.68
CA VAL A 694 -3.27 21.13 14.11
C VAL A 694 -3.44 20.12 12.97
N VAL A 695 -4.62 20.07 12.34
CA VAL A 695 -4.91 19.16 11.22
C VAL A 695 -3.87 19.33 10.10
N ARG A 696 -3.66 20.57 9.62
CA ARG A 696 -2.65 20.85 8.57
C ARG A 696 -1.24 20.47 9.00
N SER A 697 -0.86 20.78 10.23
CA SER A 697 0.50 20.55 10.71
C SER A 697 0.79 19.06 10.83
N ILE A 698 -0.13 18.27 11.40
CA ILE A 698 0.00 16.81 11.49
C ILE A 698 -0.05 16.18 10.09
N LEU A 699 -0.96 16.61 9.22
CA LEU A 699 -1.04 16.11 7.85
C LEU A 699 0.26 16.36 7.07
N SER A 700 0.83 17.57 7.17
CA SER A 700 2.12 17.88 6.54
C SER A 700 3.24 16.96 7.04
N GLN A 701 3.31 16.71 8.35
CA GLN A 701 4.31 15.77 8.87
C GLN A 701 4.07 14.35 8.36
N LEU A 702 2.82 13.88 8.32
CA LEU A 702 2.50 12.55 7.79
C LEU A 702 2.92 12.41 6.31
N LEU A 703 2.61 13.39 5.46
CA LEU A 703 2.95 13.38 4.03
C LEU A 703 4.46 13.52 3.74
N ASP A 704 5.25 14.00 4.70
CA ASP A 704 6.71 14.14 4.59
C ASP A 704 7.47 12.98 5.26
N MET A 705 6.80 12.15 6.06
CA MET A 705 7.40 11.02 6.75
C MET A 705 7.44 9.78 5.84
N ASP A 706 8.62 9.15 5.78
CA ASP A 706 8.75 7.79 5.27
C ASP A 706 8.20 6.82 6.32
N LEU A 707 7.04 6.22 6.04
CA LEU A 707 6.38 5.26 6.90
C LEU A 707 6.29 3.89 6.20
N PRO A 708 7.32 3.03 6.34
CA PRO A 708 7.38 1.76 5.63
C PRO A 708 6.14 0.90 5.83
N GLY A 709 5.56 0.44 4.72
CA GLY A 709 4.36 -0.40 4.71
C GLY A 709 3.03 0.35 4.79
N TYR A 710 3.04 1.67 4.91
CA TYR A 710 1.85 2.52 4.92
C TYR A 710 1.91 3.62 3.85
N ARG A 711 0.78 3.85 3.19
CA ARG A 711 0.52 4.99 2.33
C ARG A 711 -0.41 5.96 3.04
N ILE A 712 -0.05 7.23 3.07
CA ILE A 712 -0.87 8.28 3.68
C ILE A 712 -1.95 8.73 2.70
N GLU A 713 -3.21 8.66 3.12
CA GLU A 713 -4.38 8.92 2.27
C GLU A 713 -5.34 9.90 2.96
N PRO A 714 -5.27 11.19 2.64
CA PRO A 714 -6.25 12.14 3.15
C PRO A 714 -7.64 11.84 2.58
N VAL A 715 -8.66 11.90 3.42
CA VAL A 715 -10.06 11.60 3.07
C VAL A 715 -11.01 12.67 3.59
N TYR A 716 -12.18 12.77 2.96
CA TYR A 716 -13.22 13.70 3.38
C TYR A 716 -14.61 13.08 3.25
N THR A 717 -15.57 13.65 3.98
CA THR A 717 -17.00 13.29 3.90
C THR A 717 -17.90 14.53 3.99
N ASN A 718 -19.21 14.33 3.83
CA ASN A 718 -20.23 15.28 4.24
C ASN A 718 -21.53 14.55 4.63
N PRO A 719 -22.48 15.21 5.33
CA PRO A 719 -23.70 14.54 5.80
C PRO A 719 -24.62 13.98 4.69
N SER A 720 -24.43 14.37 3.43
CA SER A 720 -25.19 13.86 2.28
C SER A 720 -24.48 12.74 1.51
N MET A 721 -23.23 12.45 1.86
CA MET A 721 -22.45 11.37 1.25
C MET A 721 -22.71 10.04 1.98
N ASP A 722 -22.55 8.94 1.26
CA ASP A 722 -22.48 7.60 1.83
C ASP A 722 -21.01 7.21 1.95
N GLY A 723 -20.43 7.37 3.14
CA GLY A 723 -19.01 7.11 3.41
C GLY A 723 -18.06 8.27 3.11
N PHE A 724 -16.84 7.92 2.71
CA PHE A 724 -15.70 8.83 2.52
C PHE A 724 -15.16 8.76 1.10
N PHE A 725 -14.52 9.85 0.65
CA PHE A 725 -13.79 9.94 -0.60
C PHE A 725 -12.34 10.31 -0.32
N TYR A 726 -11.42 9.86 -1.18
CA TYR A 726 -10.05 10.35 -1.16
C TYR A 726 -10.02 11.85 -1.49
N ALA A 727 -9.34 12.65 -0.69
CA ALA A 727 -9.18 14.10 -0.86
C ALA A 727 -7.97 14.42 -1.77
N ARG A 728 -7.88 13.81 -2.95
CA ARG A 728 -6.71 13.89 -3.82
C ARG A 728 -6.51 15.28 -4.40
N GLN A 729 -7.59 15.95 -4.80
CA GLN A 729 -7.51 17.32 -5.30
C GLN A 729 -6.90 18.25 -4.24
N PHE A 730 -7.49 18.23 -3.04
CA PHE A 730 -6.97 18.97 -1.90
C PHE A 730 -5.51 18.63 -1.58
N THR A 731 -5.16 17.35 -1.55
CA THR A 731 -3.81 16.91 -1.16
C THR A 731 -2.73 17.40 -2.13
N GLN A 732 -2.98 17.34 -3.44
CA GLN A 732 -2.03 17.82 -4.44
C GLN A 732 -1.83 19.35 -4.34
N GLU A 733 -2.91 20.11 -4.13
CA GLU A 733 -2.84 21.55 -3.88
C GLU A 733 -2.10 21.86 -2.57
N PHE A 734 -2.38 21.10 -1.51
CA PHE A 734 -1.74 21.23 -0.20
C PHE A 734 -0.22 20.99 -0.27
N MET A 735 0.22 20.11 -1.17
CA MET A 735 1.64 19.82 -1.43
C MET A 735 2.32 20.84 -2.37
N GLY A 736 1.61 21.91 -2.75
CA GLY A 736 2.14 22.97 -3.62
C GLY A 736 1.94 22.74 -5.12
N GLY A 737 1.10 21.77 -5.51
CA GLY A 737 0.76 21.56 -6.91
C GLY A 737 -0.16 22.65 -7.47
N GLU A 738 0.18 23.21 -8.64
CA GLU A 738 -0.65 24.24 -9.28
C GLU A 738 -1.93 23.67 -9.90
N HIS A 739 -1.88 22.42 -10.38
CA HIS A 739 -2.99 21.71 -11.04
C HIS A 739 -3.09 20.27 -10.52
N SER A 740 -4.30 19.82 -10.19
CA SER A 740 -4.56 18.43 -9.81
C SER A 740 -4.55 17.51 -11.03
N VAL A 741 -3.74 16.44 -10.98
CA VAL A 741 -3.68 15.39 -12.00
C VAL A 741 -4.54 14.16 -11.65
N LEU A 742 -4.98 14.03 -10.40
CA LEU A 742 -5.88 12.95 -9.96
C LEU A 742 -7.22 13.45 -9.45
N PRO A 743 -8.35 12.85 -9.90
CA PRO A 743 -9.66 13.15 -9.33
C PRO A 743 -9.87 12.44 -7.99
N ASP A 744 -10.77 12.98 -7.19
CA ASP A 744 -11.29 12.33 -5.99
C ASP A 744 -12.16 11.13 -6.39
N GLU A 745 -12.06 10.04 -5.62
CA GLU A 745 -12.78 8.79 -5.83
C GLU A 745 -13.30 8.27 -4.48
N PRO A 746 -14.36 7.43 -4.46
CA PRO A 746 -14.80 6.76 -3.24
C PRO A 746 -13.65 6.04 -2.55
N MET A 747 -13.59 6.14 -1.22
CA MET A 747 -12.56 5.48 -0.42
C MET A 747 -12.77 3.96 -0.41
N GLU A 748 -11.71 3.21 -0.69
CA GLU A 748 -11.66 1.75 -0.53
C GLU A 748 -10.65 1.42 0.57
N ALA A 749 -11.11 0.79 1.66
CA ALA A 749 -10.28 0.41 2.80
C ALA A 749 -10.17 -1.11 2.94
N HIS A 750 -9.03 -1.56 3.45
CA HIS A 750 -8.65 -2.96 3.59
C HIS A 750 -8.44 -3.34 5.06
N THR A 751 -8.47 -4.63 5.37
CA THR A 751 -8.10 -5.09 6.71
C THR A 751 -6.65 -4.71 7.03
N GLY A 752 -6.42 -4.13 8.22
CA GLY A 752 -5.11 -3.66 8.65
C GLY A 752 -4.82 -2.19 8.32
N ASP A 753 -5.69 -1.53 7.55
CA ASP A 753 -5.66 -0.08 7.38
C ASP A 753 -6.04 0.63 8.68
N ILE A 754 -5.74 1.93 8.75
CA ILE A 754 -6.02 2.77 9.90
C ILE A 754 -6.80 3.99 9.44
N PHE A 755 -7.91 4.28 10.10
CA PHE A 755 -8.63 5.54 9.97
C PHE A 755 -8.31 6.45 11.16
N LEU A 756 -7.78 7.63 10.86
CA LEU A 756 -7.52 8.71 11.81
C LEU A 756 -8.52 9.84 11.58
N GLY A 757 -9.50 9.95 12.46
CA GLY A 757 -10.38 11.12 12.58
C GLY A 757 -9.61 12.30 13.14
N LEU A 758 -8.80 12.95 12.30
CA LEU A 758 -7.93 14.07 12.66
C LEU A 758 -8.69 15.39 12.75
N ASP A 759 -9.63 15.64 11.83
CA ASP A 759 -10.44 16.85 11.80
C ASP A 759 -11.69 16.73 12.68
N LEU A 760 -12.12 17.86 13.26
CA LEU A 760 -13.32 17.90 14.10
C LEU A 760 -14.55 18.30 13.28
N HIS A 761 -15.26 17.31 12.75
CA HIS A 761 -16.50 17.49 12.00
C HIS A 761 -17.67 16.73 12.63
N GLY A 762 -18.27 17.31 13.67
CA GLY A 762 -19.26 16.66 14.54
C GLY A 762 -20.43 15.98 13.79
N ASP A 763 -21.23 16.76 13.05
CA ASP A 763 -22.41 16.24 12.36
C ASP A 763 -22.06 15.24 11.24
N GLY A 764 -20.97 15.46 10.51
CA GLY A 764 -20.55 14.55 9.45
C GLY A 764 -20.09 13.20 10.00
N ILE A 765 -19.25 13.18 11.04
CA ILE A 765 -18.82 11.92 11.66
C ILE A 765 -19.99 11.20 12.32
N ALA A 766 -20.90 11.91 12.99
CA ALA A 766 -22.09 11.32 13.55
C ALA A 766 -22.99 10.69 12.47
N ALA A 767 -23.13 11.34 11.30
CA ALA A 767 -23.87 10.78 10.16
C ALA A 767 -23.18 9.55 9.56
N GLN A 768 -21.84 9.50 9.55
CA GLN A 768 -21.06 8.38 9.03
C GLN A 768 -20.75 7.28 10.07
N CYS A 769 -21.38 7.31 11.24
CA CYS A 769 -21.04 6.38 12.33
C CYS A 769 -21.18 4.91 11.92
N GLY A 770 -22.27 4.55 11.22
CA GLY A 770 -22.50 3.18 10.74
C GLY A 770 -21.48 2.77 9.66
N TYR A 771 -21.07 3.70 8.78
CA TYR A 771 -20.03 3.42 7.79
C TYR A 771 -18.68 3.10 8.46
N LEU A 772 -18.31 3.88 9.48
CA LEU A 772 -17.10 3.66 10.27
C LEU A 772 -17.16 2.36 11.10
N GLU A 773 -18.33 1.97 11.61
CA GLU A 773 -18.54 0.65 12.23
C GLU A 773 -18.25 -0.47 11.21
N GLY A 774 -18.74 -0.33 9.97
CA GLY A 774 -18.44 -1.26 8.88
C GLY A 774 -16.95 -1.31 8.49
N LEU A 775 -16.19 -0.21 8.59
CA LEU A 775 -14.73 -0.24 8.43
C LEU A 775 -14.09 -1.05 9.56
N ARG A 776 -14.49 -0.77 10.81
CA ARG A 776 -13.96 -1.46 11.99
C ARG A 776 -14.25 -2.95 11.97
N ASP A 777 -15.43 -3.34 11.50
CA ASP A 777 -15.79 -4.75 11.35
C ASP A 777 -14.95 -5.44 10.28
N ARG A 778 -14.54 -4.75 9.21
CA ARG A 778 -13.56 -5.23 8.22
C ARG A 778 -12.12 -5.28 8.75
N GLY A 779 -11.88 -4.87 10.00
CA GLY A 779 -10.58 -4.88 10.63
C GLY A 779 -9.72 -3.66 10.29
N VAL A 780 -10.34 -2.54 9.91
CA VAL A 780 -9.70 -1.21 9.92
C VAL A 780 -9.63 -0.73 11.37
N LYS A 781 -8.48 -0.22 11.82
CA LYS A 781 -8.36 0.41 13.15
C LYS A 781 -8.89 1.84 13.06
N VAL A 782 -9.85 2.22 13.89
CA VAL A 782 -10.50 3.54 13.85
C VAL A 782 -10.19 4.33 15.12
N VAL A 783 -9.48 5.45 14.96
CA VAL A 783 -9.00 6.32 16.06
C VAL A 783 -9.38 7.77 15.80
N PHE A 784 -9.78 8.51 16.83
CA PHE A 784 -10.14 9.93 16.73
C PHE A 784 -9.21 10.82 17.55
N VAL A 785 -9.03 12.07 17.12
CA VAL A 785 -8.36 13.11 17.93
C VAL A 785 -9.42 13.88 18.70
N VAL A 786 -9.21 14.06 20.00
CA VAL A 786 -10.10 14.82 20.88
C VAL A 786 -9.36 16.05 21.39
N HIS A 787 -9.84 17.23 20.95
CA HIS A 787 -9.23 18.51 21.30
C HIS A 787 -9.67 19.01 22.67
N ASP A 788 -10.94 18.92 23.00
CA ASP A 788 -11.50 19.24 24.33
C ASP A 788 -12.91 18.66 24.47
N LEU A 789 -13.51 18.74 25.67
CA LEU A 789 -14.91 18.36 25.93
C LEU A 789 -15.76 19.58 26.34
N LEU A 790 -15.33 20.80 25.98
CA LEU A 790 -15.98 22.03 26.42
C LEU A 790 -17.42 22.18 25.93
N PRO A 791 -17.81 21.78 24.70
CA PRO A 791 -19.19 21.89 24.24
C PRO A 791 -20.20 21.14 25.12
N VAL A 792 -19.78 20.08 25.81
CA VAL A 792 -20.63 19.27 26.69
C VAL A 792 -20.47 19.64 28.16
N THR A 793 -19.25 19.96 28.60
CA THR A 793 -19.00 20.34 30.01
C THR A 793 -19.47 21.76 30.32
N HIS A 794 -19.45 22.66 29.32
CA HIS A 794 -19.79 24.09 29.45
C HIS A 794 -20.62 24.59 28.25
N PRO A 795 -21.82 24.03 28.00
CA PRO A 795 -22.60 24.29 26.78
C PRO A 795 -22.99 25.76 26.60
N HIS A 796 -23.13 26.52 27.70
CA HIS A 796 -23.45 27.94 27.69
C HIS A 796 -22.36 28.83 27.07
N TRP A 797 -21.15 28.31 26.84
CA TRP A 797 -20.09 29.03 26.12
C TRP A 797 -20.23 28.97 24.60
N PHE A 798 -21.07 28.07 24.09
CA PHE A 798 -21.19 27.76 22.68
C PHE A 798 -22.60 28.14 22.17
N PRO A 799 -22.77 28.44 20.88
CA PRO A 799 -24.11 28.65 20.32
C PRO A 799 -24.89 27.32 20.30
N GLY A 800 -26.21 27.37 20.52
CA GLY A 800 -27.05 26.18 20.33
C GLY A 800 -27.16 25.84 18.84
N PRO A 801 -27.13 24.55 18.41
CA PRO A 801 -27.26 23.28 19.14
C PRO A 801 -25.94 22.51 19.37
N GLU A 802 -24.80 23.18 19.55
CA GLU A 802 -23.47 22.52 19.55
C GLU A 802 -23.29 21.43 20.62
N GLU A 803 -23.89 21.57 21.80
CA GLU A 803 -23.87 20.55 22.85
C GLU A 803 -24.37 19.19 22.34
N GLN A 804 -25.53 19.17 21.67
CA GLN A 804 -26.14 17.92 21.20
C GLN A 804 -25.35 17.31 20.04
N THR A 805 -24.85 18.14 19.12
CA THR A 805 -23.98 17.68 18.02
C THR A 805 -22.70 17.06 18.57
N PHE A 806 -22.07 17.69 19.55
CA PHE A 806 -20.85 17.16 20.17
C PHE A 806 -21.12 15.91 21.01
N GLU A 807 -22.25 15.84 21.70
CA GLU A 807 -22.66 14.65 22.45
C GLU A 807 -22.89 13.45 21.50
N ASN A 808 -23.50 13.68 20.34
CA ASN A 808 -23.66 12.66 19.30
C ASN A 808 -22.31 12.21 18.75
N TRP A 809 -21.39 13.15 18.55
CA TRP A 809 -20.02 12.86 18.11
C TRP A 809 -19.26 12.01 19.14
N LEU A 810 -19.25 12.40 20.43
CA LEU A 810 -18.65 11.61 21.51
C LEU A 810 -19.25 10.21 21.60
N SER A 811 -20.58 10.11 21.51
CA SER A 811 -21.30 8.83 21.51
C SER A 811 -20.91 7.94 20.32
N CYS A 812 -20.59 8.53 19.17
CA CYS A 812 -20.08 7.80 18.02
C CYS A 812 -18.62 7.38 18.21
N ILE A 813 -17.71 8.30 18.52
CA ILE A 813 -16.27 8.00 18.53
C ILE A 813 -15.87 7.00 19.61
N THR A 814 -16.63 6.94 20.72
CA THR A 814 -16.40 6.00 21.82
C THR A 814 -16.81 4.57 21.49
N LYS A 815 -17.41 4.33 20.33
CA LYS A 815 -17.63 2.97 19.82
C LYS A 815 -16.34 2.35 19.26
N PHE A 816 -15.39 3.14 18.78
CA PHE A 816 -14.21 2.67 18.02
C PHE A 816 -12.97 2.37 18.87
N ASP A 817 -11.80 2.17 18.27
CA ASP A 817 -10.65 1.55 18.96
C ASP A 817 -9.94 2.47 19.95
N GLY A 818 -10.05 3.79 19.77
CA GLY A 818 -9.53 4.73 20.76
C GLY A 818 -9.63 6.20 20.37
N ALA A 819 -9.10 7.02 21.26
CA ALA A 819 -8.92 8.46 21.06
C ALA A 819 -7.51 8.91 21.47
N ILE A 820 -6.98 9.88 20.72
CA ILE A 820 -5.78 10.63 21.06
C ILE A 820 -6.22 11.99 21.57
N CYS A 821 -6.02 12.24 22.86
CA CYS A 821 -6.32 13.51 23.49
C CYS A 821 -5.11 14.44 23.43
N VAL A 822 -5.35 15.73 23.16
CA VAL A 822 -4.27 16.72 23.05
C VAL A 822 -3.64 17.10 24.40
N SER A 823 -4.24 16.66 25.51
CA SER A 823 -3.73 16.84 26.88
C SER A 823 -4.22 15.71 27.79
N GLN A 824 -3.53 15.51 28.92
CA GLN A 824 -3.98 14.62 29.99
C GLN A 824 -5.29 15.12 30.60
N THR A 825 -5.46 16.44 30.71
CA THR A 825 -6.72 17.05 31.15
C THR A 825 -7.90 16.60 30.28
N THR A 826 -7.76 16.65 28.95
CA THR A 826 -8.81 16.19 28.02
C THR A 826 -9.04 14.68 28.09
N ALA A 827 -7.98 13.88 28.29
CA ALA A 827 -8.11 12.44 28.50
C ALA A 827 -8.92 12.09 29.75
N ASP A 828 -8.62 12.76 30.88
CA ASP A 828 -9.35 12.58 32.14
C ASP A 828 -10.82 13.03 32.01
N GLU A 829 -11.09 14.08 31.24
CA GLU A 829 -12.46 14.54 30.95
C GLU A 829 -13.23 13.53 30.09
N LEU A 830 -12.59 12.97 29.06
CA LEU A 830 -13.20 11.94 28.22
C LEU A 830 -13.53 10.68 29.04
N GLU A 831 -12.61 10.22 29.87
CA GLU A 831 -12.83 9.07 30.75
C GLU A 831 -14.00 9.33 31.72
N LYS A 832 -14.06 10.52 32.34
CA LYS A 832 -15.18 10.92 33.20
C LYS A 832 -16.50 10.96 32.43
N TRP A 833 -16.51 11.49 31.21
CA TRP A 833 -17.70 11.52 30.37
C TRP A 833 -18.19 10.10 30.07
N MET A 834 -17.29 9.21 29.64
CA MET A 834 -17.62 7.80 29.35
C MET A 834 -18.23 7.08 30.56
N VAL A 835 -17.65 7.28 31.75
CA VAL A 835 -18.18 6.75 33.01
C VAL A 835 -19.55 7.34 33.33
N SER A 836 -19.73 8.66 33.16
CA SER A 836 -20.99 9.35 33.45
C SER A 836 -22.15 8.94 32.54
N ARG A 837 -21.84 8.52 31.31
CA ARG A 837 -22.82 8.03 30.32
C ARG A 837 -23.00 6.52 30.32
N ASN A 838 -22.29 5.80 31.20
CA ASN A 838 -22.29 4.33 31.28
C ASN A 838 -22.03 3.70 29.89
N VAL A 839 -20.99 4.16 29.20
CA VAL A 839 -20.61 3.64 27.88
C VAL A 839 -20.18 2.19 28.02
N GLU A 840 -21.05 1.26 27.60
CA GLU A 840 -20.77 -0.18 27.61
C GLU A 840 -19.99 -0.59 26.35
N ARG A 841 -18.92 -1.35 26.53
CA ARG A 841 -18.06 -1.81 25.43
C ARG A 841 -17.68 -3.27 25.60
N LYS A 842 -17.70 -4.02 24.51
CA LYS A 842 -17.24 -5.43 24.49
C LYS A 842 -15.72 -5.53 24.29
N ARG A 843 -15.10 -4.53 23.66
CA ARG A 843 -13.65 -4.43 23.41
C ARG A 843 -13.01 -3.24 24.17
N PRO A 844 -11.71 -3.26 24.46
CA PRO A 844 -11.00 -2.17 25.15
C PRO A 844 -11.06 -0.83 24.40
N TYR A 845 -11.13 0.31 25.11
CA TYR A 845 -11.02 1.67 24.54
C TYR A 845 -9.68 2.23 24.95
N ARG A 846 -8.84 2.58 23.98
CA ARG A 846 -7.54 3.17 24.30
C ARG A 846 -7.67 4.69 24.31
N ILE A 847 -7.26 5.32 25.40
CA ILE A 847 -7.12 6.77 25.49
C ILE A 847 -5.63 7.08 25.55
N GLY A 848 -5.11 7.71 24.50
CA GLY A 848 -3.73 8.17 24.40
C GLY A 848 -3.64 9.67 24.63
N VAL A 849 -2.44 10.16 24.99
CA VAL A 849 -2.16 11.59 25.11
C VAL A 849 -1.01 11.97 24.19
N ALA A 850 -1.26 12.91 23.29
CA ALA A 850 -0.25 13.50 22.43
C ALA A 850 -0.42 15.02 22.41
N HIS A 851 0.45 15.71 23.15
CA HIS A 851 0.50 17.17 23.14
C HIS A 851 0.69 17.72 21.72
N ASN A 852 0.03 18.85 21.43
CA ASN A 852 0.19 19.48 20.12
C ASN A 852 1.63 19.97 19.92
N GLY A 853 2.08 19.94 18.67
CA GLY A 853 3.29 20.64 18.25
C GLY A 853 3.13 22.16 18.33
N ALA A 854 4.23 22.91 18.31
CA ALA A 854 4.17 24.37 18.43
C ALA A 854 5.27 25.14 17.68
N ASP A 855 6.08 24.49 16.85
CA ASP A 855 7.12 25.15 16.08
C ASP A 855 6.55 25.95 14.90
N ILE A 856 6.32 27.25 15.14
CA ILE A 856 5.73 28.21 14.18
C ILE A 856 6.58 28.35 12.91
N ARG A 857 7.90 28.22 13.00
CA ARG A 857 8.81 28.44 11.86
C ARG A 857 8.68 27.41 10.72
N GLN A 858 7.95 26.33 10.95
CA GLN A 858 7.65 25.31 9.94
C GLN A 858 6.19 25.31 9.49
N SER A 859 5.34 26.25 9.95
CA SER A 859 3.99 26.40 9.39
C SER A 859 4.04 27.04 8.00
N VAL A 860 3.09 26.65 7.13
CA VAL A 860 3.01 27.14 5.74
C VAL A 860 2.82 28.67 5.73
N PRO A 861 3.72 29.45 5.09
CA PRO A 861 3.64 30.91 5.02
C PRO A 861 2.30 31.36 4.46
N SER A 862 1.64 32.33 5.10
CA SER A 862 0.24 32.65 4.78
C SER A 862 0.09 33.88 3.88
N MET A 863 0.63 35.05 4.23
CA MET A 863 0.40 36.30 3.47
C MET A 863 1.45 37.42 3.64
N GLY A 864 2.57 37.20 4.34
CA GLY A 864 3.52 38.30 4.64
C GLY A 864 2.94 39.35 5.60
N LEU A 865 3.52 40.56 5.64
CA LEU A 865 3.16 41.64 6.59
C LEU A 865 2.41 42.79 5.90
N PRO A 866 1.34 43.37 6.47
CA PRO A 866 0.68 44.55 5.92
C PRO A 866 1.53 45.82 6.02
N GLU A 867 1.24 46.83 5.19
CA GLU A 867 2.04 48.08 5.10
C GLU A 867 2.15 48.85 6.43
N ASP A 868 1.15 48.76 7.30
CA ASP A 868 1.09 49.42 8.59
C ASP A 868 1.63 48.58 9.76
N ALA A 869 2.05 47.33 9.51
CA ALA A 869 2.49 46.41 10.56
C ALA A 869 3.62 46.98 11.42
N GLU A 870 4.63 47.59 10.80
CA GLU A 870 5.78 48.17 11.53
C GLU A 870 5.34 49.30 12.47
N GLN A 871 4.37 50.12 12.05
CA GLN A 871 3.87 51.22 12.87
C GLN A 871 3.10 50.67 14.08
N VAL A 872 2.24 49.66 13.87
CA VAL A 872 1.47 49.03 14.95
C VAL A 872 2.39 48.31 15.93
N LEU A 873 3.38 47.56 15.45
CA LEU A 873 4.37 46.89 16.31
C LEU A 873 5.16 47.88 17.16
N ALA A 874 5.61 49.00 16.59
CA ALA A 874 6.29 50.05 17.34
C ALA A 874 5.40 50.69 18.42
N GLN A 875 4.09 50.79 18.19
CA GLN A 875 3.13 51.26 19.20
C GLN A 875 2.91 50.25 20.32
N ILE A 876 2.90 48.95 20.00
CA ILE A 876 2.81 47.87 20.98
C ILE A 876 4.06 47.83 21.88
N GLU A 877 5.25 48.00 21.29
CA GLU A 877 6.53 47.96 22.01
C GLU A 877 6.77 49.21 22.89
N ALA A 878 6.16 50.35 22.55
CA ALA A 878 6.37 51.62 23.25
C ALA A 878 5.96 51.62 24.73
N LYS A 879 5.16 50.64 25.17
CA LYS A 879 4.56 50.56 26.52
C LYS A 879 4.47 49.11 26.97
N PRO A 880 4.38 48.83 28.29
CA PRO A 880 4.10 47.48 28.76
C PRO A 880 2.81 46.93 28.14
N SER A 881 2.93 45.87 27.36
CA SER A 881 1.88 45.32 26.52
C SER A 881 1.56 43.88 26.90
N PHE A 882 0.28 43.58 27.03
CA PHE A 882 -0.23 42.24 27.33
C PHE A 882 -0.95 41.69 26.12
N LEU A 883 -0.45 40.57 25.62
CA LEU A 883 -0.94 39.89 24.44
C LEU A 883 -1.90 38.78 24.82
N MET A 884 -2.99 38.65 24.07
CA MET A 884 -3.95 37.56 24.17
C MET A 884 -4.21 37.02 22.78
N VAL A 885 -4.03 35.72 22.57
CA VAL A 885 -4.09 35.07 21.24
C VAL A 885 -5.18 34.00 21.21
N GLY A 886 -6.04 34.05 20.19
CA GLY A 886 -7.12 33.10 19.94
C GLY A 886 -8.40 33.77 19.44
N THR A 887 -9.30 32.99 18.85
CA THR A 887 -10.65 33.47 18.49
C THR A 887 -11.31 34.17 19.67
N VAL A 888 -11.88 35.35 19.45
CA VAL A 888 -12.56 36.11 20.52
C VAL A 888 -13.95 35.52 20.75
N GLU A 889 -14.08 34.71 21.80
CA GLU A 889 -15.28 33.94 22.15
C GLU A 889 -15.44 33.86 23.70
N PRO A 890 -16.63 33.52 24.24
CA PRO A 890 -16.96 33.69 25.66
C PRO A 890 -15.96 33.05 26.62
N ARG A 891 -15.58 31.80 26.36
CA ARG A 891 -14.67 31.03 27.23
C ARG A 891 -13.25 31.59 27.31
N LYS A 892 -12.84 32.46 26.39
CA LYS A 892 -11.47 33.00 26.39
C LYS A 892 -11.26 34.04 27.49
N GLY A 893 -12.34 34.57 28.08
CA GLY A 893 -12.25 35.54 29.18
C GLY A 893 -11.88 36.96 28.72
N VAL A 894 -12.00 37.27 27.43
CA VAL A 894 -11.62 38.57 26.85
C VAL A 894 -12.40 39.72 27.51
N THR A 895 -13.68 39.54 27.82
CA THR A 895 -14.49 40.54 28.53
C THR A 895 -13.90 40.90 29.89
N GLN A 896 -13.55 39.90 30.72
CA GLN A 896 -12.99 40.16 32.04
C GLN A 896 -11.61 40.83 31.95
N VAL A 897 -10.79 40.44 30.97
CA VAL A 897 -9.49 41.07 30.71
C VAL A 897 -9.70 42.53 30.29
N LEU A 898 -10.60 42.82 29.35
CA LEU A 898 -10.90 44.18 28.93
C LEU A 898 -11.38 45.05 30.10
N ASP A 899 -12.31 44.54 30.91
CA ASP A 899 -12.82 45.25 32.09
C ASP A 899 -11.68 45.54 33.10
N ALA A 900 -10.71 44.63 33.26
CA ALA A 900 -9.54 44.85 34.10
C ALA A 900 -8.62 45.96 33.54
N PHE A 901 -8.42 46.01 32.23
CA PHE A 901 -7.66 47.08 31.57
C PHE A 901 -8.38 48.43 31.65
N GLU A 902 -9.71 48.47 31.50
CA GLU A 902 -10.50 49.68 31.72
C GLU A 902 -10.29 50.25 33.13
N HIS A 903 -10.24 49.38 34.16
CA HIS A 903 -9.90 49.80 35.52
C HIS A 903 -8.46 50.33 35.64
N LEU A 904 -7.49 49.68 35.01
CA LEU A 904 -6.09 50.14 35.01
C LEU A 904 -5.94 51.50 34.31
N TRP A 905 -6.62 51.71 33.18
CA TRP A 905 -6.61 52.98 32.46
C TRP A 905 -7.29 54.10 33.25
N GLN A 906 -8.39 53.81 33.95
CA GLN A 906 -9.04 54.76 34.87
C GLN A 906 -8.13 55.16 36.04
N GLN A 907 -7.24 54.26 36.48
CA GLN A 907 -6.21 54.54 37.49
C GLN A 907 -4.97 55.27 36.92
N GLY A 908 -5.00 55.64 35.63
CA GLY A 908 -3.91 56.34 34.96
C GLY A 908 -2.71 55.46 34.60
N LYS A 909 -2.88 54.12 34.59
CA LYS A 909 -1.83 53.20 34.14
C LYS A 909 -1.71 53.24 32.61
N ASP A 910 -0.48 53.21 32.11
CA ASP A 910 -0.17 53.30 30.68
C ASP A 910 0.25 51.93 30.12
N TYR A 911 -0.68 50.97 30.17
CA TYR A 911 -0.48 49.60 29.68
C TYR A 911 -1.30 49.38 28.41
N SER A 912 -0.78 48.54 27.51
CA SER A 912 -1.46 48.17 26.28
C SER A 912 -2.07 46.77 26.38
N LEU A 913 -3.26 46.58 25.84
CA LEU A 913 -3.90 45.29 25.61
C LEU A 913 -3.91 45.00 24.11
N VAL A 914 -3.31 43.87 23.73
CA VAL A 914 -3.24 43.41 22.34
C VAL A 914 -4.02 42.10 22.24
N LEU A 915 -5.10 42.12 21.45
CA LEU A 915 -5.92 40.96 21.15
C LEU A 915 -5.61 40.51 19.72
N VAL A 916 -5.20 39.25 19.54
CA VAL A 916 -5.00 38.65 18.23
C VAL A 916 -5.98 37.51 18.04
N GLY A 917 -6.83 37.62 17.03
CA GLY A 917 -7.77 36.58 16.65
C GLY A 917 -9.06 37.12 16.05
N LYS A 918 -9.71 36.29 15.23
CA LYS A 918 -10.98 36.64 14.57
C LYS A 918 -12.12 36.78 15.58
N ARG A 919 -13.14 37.55 15.20
CA ARG A 919 -14.44 37.58 15.89
C ARG A 919 -15.04 36.16 15.93
N GLY A 920 -15.35 35.67 17.13
CA GLY A 920 -16.07 34.41 17.36
C GLY A 920 -17.58 34.62 17.50
N TRP A 921 -18.22 33.77 18.30
CA TRP A 921 -19.67 33.75 18.55
C TRP A 921 -20.05 34.38 19.90
N ASN A 922 -21.33 34.73 20.09
CA ASN A 922 -21.91 35.23 21.35
C ASN A 922 -21.12 36.39 21.99
N ILE A 923 -20.57 37.27 21.15
CA ILE A 923 -19.69 38.38 21.56
C ILE A 923 -20.05 39.69 20.86
N GLU A 924 -21.29 39.86 20.42
CA GLU A 924 -21.79 41.07 19.75
C GLU A 924 -21.48 42.33 20.57
N ASP A 925 -21.88 42.33 21.84
CA ASP A 925 -21.65 43.46 22.75
C ASP A 925 -20.16 43.72 22.99
N LEU A 926 -19.34 42.66 23.07
CA LEU A 926 -17.89 42.78 23.27
C LEU A 926 -17.20 43.32 22.01
N ALA A 927 -17.56 42.82 20.82
CA ALA A 927 -17.02 43.30 19.56
C ALA A 927 -17.34 44.78 19.37
N ASP A 928 -18.59 45.19 19.61
CA ASP A 928 -19.00 46.60 19.53
C ASP A 928 -18.22 47.47 20.52
N ARG A 929 -17.97 46.97 21.74
CA ARG A 929 -17.12 47.64 22.74
C ARG A 929 -15.68 47.78 22.24
N LEU A 930 -15.06 46.71 21.74
CA LEU A 930 -13.68 46.72 21.23
C LEU A 930 -13.52 47.65 20.03
N GLU A 931 -14.49 47.66 19.11
CA GLU A 931 -14.44 48.45 17.89
C GLU A 931 -14.59 49.95 18.12
N ASN A 932 -15.37 50.34 19.13
CA ASN A 932 -15.68 51.74 19.46
C ASN A 932 -14.96 52.24 20.72
N HIS A 933 -14.04 51.46 21.29
CA HIS A 933 -13.36 51.82 22.52
C HIS A 933 -12.50 53.09 22.35
N PRO A 934 -12.52 54.06 23.30
CA PRO A 934 -11.71 55.28 23.21
C PRO A 934 -10.20 55.06 23.11
N GLU A 935 -9.72 53.92 23.59
CA GLU A 935 -8.29 53.55 23.59
C GLU A 935 -7.83 52.78 22.35
N LYS A 936 -8.75 52.49 21.41
CA LYS A 936 -8.44 51.75 20.19
C LYS A 936 -7.36 52.47 19.36
N GLY A 937 -6.33 51.73 18.95
CA GLY A 937 -5.20 52.26 18.19
C GLY A 937 -4.21 53.09 19.00
N SER A 938 -4.37 53.14 20.33
CA SER A 938 -3.46 53.81 21.27
C SER A 938 -2.96 52.85 22.34
N ARG A 939 -3.88 52.26 23.12
CA ARG A 939 -3.60 51.27 24.17
C ARG A 939 -4.38 49.97 23.99
N LEU A 940 -5.37 49.94 23.09
CA LEU A 940 -6.12 48.74 22.74
C LEU A 940 -5.92 48.41 21.26
N PHE A 941 -5.44 47.21 20.98
CA PHE A 941 -5.23 46.70 19.63
C PHE A 941 -6.03 45.41 19.46
N TRP A 942 -6.85 45.31 18.42
CA TRP A 942 -7.51 44.06 18.05
C TRP A 942 -7.13 43.71 16.61
N LEU A 943 -6.18 42.79 16.48
CA LEU A 943 -5.58 42.36 15.22
C LEU A 943 -6.30 41.09 14.74
N GLN A 944 -7.08 41.22 13.67
CA GLN A 944 -7.90 40.13 13.14
C GLN A 944 -7.27 39.58 11.85
N GLY A 945 -7.25 38.24 11.71
CA GLY A 945 -6.82 37.57 10.48
C GLY A 945 -5.36 37.82 10.10
N ILE A 946 -4.49 38.11 11.08
CA ILE A 946 -3.08 38.33 10.82
C ILE A 946 -2.38 37.03 10.44
N SER A 947 -1.32 37.15 9.65
CA SER A 947 -0.47 36.03 9.24
C SER A 947 0.36 35.49 10.41
N ASP A 948 0.84 34.25 10.30
CA ASP A 948 1.72 33.63 11.31
C ASP A 948 3.01 34.45 11.51
N GLU A 949 3.54 35.07 10.45
CA GLU A 949 4.71 35.96 10.53
C GLU A 949 4.39 37.23 11.33
N TYR A 950 3.20 37.81 11.13
CA TYR A 950 2.79 38.97 11.91
C TYR A 950 2.48 38.59 13.36
N LEU A 951 1.91 37.41 13.61
CA LEU A 951 1.71 36.89 14.96
C LEU A 951 3.06 36.70 15.68
N GLU A 952 4.06 36.11 15.04
CA GLU A 952 5.41 35.95 15.62
C GLU A 952 6.01 37.31 16.04
N ARG A 953 5.92 38.32 15.16
CA ARG A 953 6.42 39.66 15.50
C ARG A 953 5.59 40.36 16.57
N THR A 954 4.30 40.06 16.64
CA THR A 954 3.42 40.58 17.70
C THR A 954 3.77 40.00 19.05
N TYR A 955 4.11 38.70 19.13
CA TYR A 955 4.69 38.09 20.33
C TYR A 955 5.98 38.82 20.73
N ALA A 956 6.91 39.01 19.80
CA ALA A 956 8.19 39.66 20.08
C ALA A 956 8.06 41.14 20.55
N ALA A 957 7.06 41.86 20.05
CA ALA A 957 6.78 43.24 20.48
C ALA A 957 6.06 43.33 21.84
N SER A 958 5.54 42.21 22.35
CA SER A 958 4.71 42.17 23.55
C SER A 958 5.52 41.92 24.83
N THR A 959 5.10 42.52 25.95
CA THR A 959 5.79 42.33 27.24
C THR A 959 5.42 41.03 27.94
N CYS A 960 4.19 40.56 27.78
CA CYS A 960 3.66 39.40 28.48
C CYS A 960 2.51 38.78 27.68
N LEU A 961 2.40 37.46 27.67
CA LEU A 961 1.16 36.78 27.29
C LEU A 961 0.22 36.75 28.50
N ILE A 962 -1.02 37.23 28.35
CA ILE A 962 -2.11 36.98 29.29
C ILE A 962 -3.06 35.91 28.74
N ALA A 963 -3.01 34.71 29.33
CA ALA A 963 -3.91 33.61 28.99
C ALA A 963 -5.12 33.60 29.92
N GLY A 964 -6.15 34.37 29.55
CA GLY A 964 -7.35 34.61 30.37
C GLY A 964 -8.42 33.51 30.35
N SER A 965 -8.21 32.45 29.56
CA SER A 965 -9.23 31.45 29.24
C SER A 965 -9.73 30.69 30.46
N GLU A 966 -11.04 30.48 30.52
CA GLU A 966 -11.74 29.75 31.58
C GLU A 966 -11.76 28.23 31.32
N GLY A 967 -11.59 27.82 30.06
CA GLY A 967 -11.41 26.42 29.66
C GLY A 967 -10.68 26.31 28.32
N GLU A 968 -9.78 25.33 28.22
CA GLU A 968 -8.94 25.04 27.05
C GLU A 968 -8.68 23.54 26.92
N GLY A 969 -8.44 23.09 25.69
CA GLY A 969 -7.98 21.73 25.40
C GLY A 969 -6.47 21.52 25.56
N PHE A 970 -5.68 22.56 25.26
CA PHE A 970 -4.21 22.51 25.35
C PHE A 970 -3.59 23.88 25.69
N GLY A 971 -3.85 24.90 24.86
CA GLY A 971 -3.29 26.24 25.07
C GLY A 971 -1.98 26.51 24.32
N LEU A 972 -1.99 26.33 22.99
CA LEU A 972 -0.85 26.66 22.11
C LEU A 972 -0.20 28.03 22.40
N PRO A 973 -0.96 29.13 22.68
CA PRO A 973 -0.34 30.43 22.94
C PRO A 973 0.71 30.44 24.06
N LEU A 974 0.56 29.58 25.08
CA LEU A 974 1.53 29.48 26.17
C LEU A 974 2.91 29.05 25.63
N ILE A 975 2.92 28.08 24.72
CA ILE A 975 4.15 27.56 24.13
C ILE A 975 4.76 28.56 23.16
N GLU A 976 3.93 29.21 22.36
CA GLU A 976 4.37 30.24 21.42
C GLU A 976 5.02 31.42 22.16
N ALA A 977 4.43 31.85 23.28
CA ALA A 977 5.01 32.86 24.16
C ALA A 977 6.37 32.44 24.74
N ALA A 978 6.48 31.20 25.22
CA ALA A 978 7.74 30.67 25.73
C ALA A 978 8.84 30.59 24.65
N GLN A 979 8.49 30.24 23.40
CA GLN A 979 9.43 30.22 22.28
C GLN A 979 9.97 31.62 21.92
N GLN A 980 9.17 32.66 22.14
CA GLN A 980 9.58 34.06 21.96
C GLN A 980 10.20 34.65 23.23
N GLU A 981 10.45 33.83 24.24
CA GLU A 981 11.03 34.22 25.54
C GLU A 981 10.22 35.32 26.26
N ILE A 982 8.91 35.43 25.97
CA ILE A 982 8.05 36.37 26.69
C ILE A 982 7.42 35.68 27.91
N PRO A 983 7.33 36.37 29.06
CA PRO A 983 6.66 35.84 30.24
C PRO A 983 5.18 35.53 30.02
N ILE A 984 4.64 34.64 30.86
CA ILE A 984 3.26 34.16 30.78
C ILE A 984 2.54 34.44 32.10
N LEU A 985 1.39 35.10 32.01
CA LEU A 985 0.40 35.26 33.07
C LEU A 985 -0.86 34.47 32.68
N ALA A 986 -1.07 33.30 33.28
CA ALA A 986 -2.14 32.38 32.91
C ALA A 986 -3.20 32.24 34.01
N ARG A 987 -4.45 31.97 33.64
CA ARG A 987 -5.46 31.57 34.63
C ARG A 987 -5.05 30.23 35.27
N ASP A 988 -5.34 30.05 36.55
CA ASP A 988 -5.08 28.79 37.25
C ASP A 988 -6.10 27.70 36.89
N ILE A 989 -5.95 27.11 35.69
CA ILE A 989 -6.75 25.96 35.21
C ILE A 989 -5.86 24.72 35.00
N PRO A 990 -6.42 23.49 35.09
CA PRO A 990 -5.63 22.25 35.05
C PRO A 990 -4.72 22.13 33.81
N VAL A 991 -5.23 22.41 32.61
CA VAL A 991 -4.45 22.28 31.37
C VAL A 991 -3.30 23.28 31.28
N PHE A 992 -3.45 24.51 31.81
CA PHE A 992 -2.35 25.48 31.84
C PHE A 992 -1.28 25.09 32.86
N ARG A 993 -1.65 24.39 33.95
CA ARG A 993 -0.68 23.79 34.87
C ARG A 993 0.05 22.62 34.22
N GLU A 994 -0.65 21.82 33.43
CA GLU A 994 -0.08 20.70 32.67
C GLU A 994 0.95 21.20 31.64
N VAL A 995 0.60 22.21 30.85
CA VAL A 995 1.45 22.71 29.75
C VAL A 995 2.59 23.60 30.25
N ALA A 996 2.30 24.60 31.07
CA ALA A 996 3.33 25.58 31.47
C ALA A 996 4.04 25.24 32.80
N GLY A 997 3.49 24.36 33.65
CA GLY A 997 4.15 23.92 34.88
C GLY A 997 4.64 25.08 35.77
N ALA A 998 5.96 25.24 35.88
CA ALA A 998 6.61 26.30 36.67
C ALA A 998 7.04 27.52 35.83
N HIS A 999 6.72 27.55 34.53
CA HIS A 999 7.16 28.55 33.55
C HIS A 999 6.15 29.70 33.34
N ALA A 1000 5.05 29.70 34.09
CA ALA A 1000 4.03 30.76 34.06
C ALA A 1000 3.68 31.21 35.47
N GLU A 1001 3.27 32.48 35.60
CA GLU A 1001 2.58 32.96 36.79
C GLU A 1001 1.09 32.69 36.65
N TYR A 1002 0.47 32.17 37.70
CA TYR A 1002 -0.93 31.76 37.67
C TYR A 1002 -1.78 32.69 38.52
N PHE A 1003 -2.95 33.08 37.99
CA PHE A 1003 -3.91 33.89 38.72
C PHE A 1003 -5.28 33.22 38.87
N THR A 1004 -5.94 33.52 39.98
CA THR A 1004 -7.36 33.26 40.21
C THR A 1004 -8.05 34.61 40.38
N ALA A 1005 -9.04 34.92 39.54
CA ALA A 1005 -9.79 36.16 39.62
C ALA A 1005 -11.25 35.95 39.19
N ASP A 1006 -12.17 36.23 40.11
CA ASP A 1006 -13.62 36.18 39.87
C ASP A 1006 -14.14 37.53 39.36
N THR A 1007 -13.37 38.61 39.57
CA THR A 1007 -13.76 39.99 39.22
C THR A 1007 -12.67 40.71 38.44
N ALA A 1008 -13.07 41.67 37.61
CA ALA A 1008 -12.15 42.53 36.85
C ALA A 1008 -11.20 43.31 37.77
N GLN A 1009 -11.63 43.70 38.98
CA GLN A 1009 -10.79 44.41 39.94
C GLN A 1009 -9.69 43.49 40.49
N GLN A 1010 -10.00 42.24 40.82
CA GLN A 1010 -8.98 41.26 41.23
C GLN A 1010 -7.99 41.01 40.10
N LEU A 1011 -8.47 40.83 38.87
CA LEU A 1011 -7.59 40.63 37.71
C LEU A 1011 -6.69 41.85 37.46
N SER A 1012 -7.23 43.07 37.57
CA SER A 1012 -6.42 44.30 37.45
C SER A 1012 -5.32 44.37 38.51
N ALA A 1013 -5.59 43.93 39.75
CA ALA A 1013 -4.60 43.87 40.82
C ALA A 1013 -3.52 42.81 40.54
N SER A 1014 -3.89 41.66 39.98
CA SER A 1014 -2.94 40.63 39.54
C SER A 1014 -2.05 41.13 38.40
N ILE A 1015 -2.60 41.82 37.40
CA ILE A 1015 -1.83 42.40 36.28
C ILE A 1015 -0.85 43.46 36.79
N ASP A 1016 -1.29 44.39 37.66
CA ASP A 1016 -0.41 45.42 38.22
C ASP A 1016 0.66 44.82 39.15
N GLY A 1017 0.28 43.81 39.95
CA GLY A 1017 1.18 43.04 40.80
C GLY A 1017 2.27 42.33 39.98
N TRP A 1018 1.85 41.61 38.95
CA TRP A 1018 2.73 40.93 38.00
C TRP A 1018 3.71 41.91 37.36
N LEU A 1019 3.24 43.06 36.86
CA LEU A 1019 4.13 44.04 36.20
C LEU A 1019 5.15 44.66 37.18
N ASN A 1020 4.77 44.85 38.44
CA ASN A 1020 5.72 45.29 39.48
C ASN A 1020 6.77 44.20 39.75
N GLY A 1021 6.37 42.93 39.77
CA GLY A 1021 7.28 41.77 39.80
C GLY A 1021 8.22 41.75 38.59
N TYR A 1022 7.69 41.94 37.39
CA TYR A 1022 8.41 42.02 36.11
C TYR A 1022 9.52 43.09 36.14
N LYS A 1023 9.18 44.32 36.58
CA LYS A 1023 10.16 45.42 36.76
C LYS A 1023 11.26 45.10 37.77
N MET A 1024 10.99 44.21 38.72
CA MET A 1024 11.95 43.71 39.72
C MET A 1024 12.63 42.39 39.31
N GLN A 1025 12.38 41.90 38.09
CA GLN A 1025 12.84 40.58 37.61
C GLN A 1025 12.41 39.41 38.52
N ARG A 1026 11.20 39.51 39.07
CA ARG A 1026 10.57 38.50 39.93
C ARG A 1026 9.34 37.95 39.23
N TYR A 1027 9.57 37.15 38.20
CA TYR A 1027 8.54 36.43 37.45
C TYR A 1027 9.10 35.05 37.06
N PRO A 1028 8.23 34.05 36.85
CA PRO A 1028 8.66 32.76 36.33
C PRO A 1028 9.26 32.89 34.92
N ASP A 1029 10.44 32.29 34.71
CA ASP A 1029 11.08 32.31 33.40
C ASP A 1029 10.37 31.34 32.45
N SER A 1030 9.86 31.87 31.33
CA SER A 1030 9.23 31.06 30.29
C SER A 1030 10.26 30.33 29.42
N LYS A 1031 11.54 30.74 29.46
CA LYS A 1031 12.61 30.11 28.71
C LYS A 1031 12.79 28.64 29.11
N GLY A 1032 12.91 27.79 28.10
CA GLY A 1032 13.14 26.35 28.29
C GLY A 1032 11.89 25.57 28.71
N MET A 1033 10.70 26.18 28.61
CA MET A 1033 9.43 25.46 28.78
C MET A 1033 9.38 24.28 27.80
N PRO A 1034 9.12 23.04 28.27
CA PRO A 1034 9.11 21.87 27.41
C PRO A 1034 7.95 21.93 26.43
N PHE A 1035 8.20 21.57 25.17
CA PHE A 1035 7.17 21.44 24.14
C PHE A 1035 7.55 20.34 23.14
N LEU A 1036 6.57 19.88 22.38
CA LEU A 1036 6.80 18.98 21.24
C LEU A 1036 6.87 19.79 19.95
N THR A 1037 7.70 19.37 19.02
CA THR A 1037 7.57 19.80 17.61
C THR A 1037 6.35 19.13 16.99
N TRP A 1038 5.85 19.64 15.87
CA TRP A 1038 4.80 18.96 15.10
C TRP A 1038 5.22 17.54 14.71
N ARG A 1039 6.49 17.35 14.34
CA ARG A 1039 7.05 16.02 14.09
C ARG A 1039 6.96 15.11 15.32
N GLY A 1040 7.40 15.58 16.49
CA GLY A 1040 7.33 14.80 17.73
C GLY A 1040 5.90 14.52 18.20
N SER A 1041 4.96 15.41 17.89
CA SER A 1041 3.52 15.17 18.10
C SER A 1041 3.01 14.08 17.16
N CYS A 1042 3.34 14.15 15.87
CA CYS A 1042 2.99 13.15 14.86
C CYS A 1042 3.57 11.76 15.19
N GLU A 1043 4.83 11.68 15.63
CA GLU A 1043 5.46 10.43 16.10
C GLU A 1043 4.66 9.79 17.24
N LYS A 1044 4.14 10.57 18.20
CA LYS A 1044 3.25 10.04 19.24
C LYS A 1044 1.90 9.54 18.72
N TYR A 1045 1.37 10.18 17.67
CA TYR A 1045 0.14 9.69 17.03
C TYR A 1045 0.40 8.32 16.39
N LEU A 1046 1.50 8.18 15.66
CA LEU A 1046 1.92 6.93 15.03
C LEU A 1046 2.19 5.84 16.08
N ASP A 1047 2.89 6.15 17.17
CA ASP A 1047 3.12 5.20 18.27
C ASP A 1047 1.81 4.66 18.83
N PHE A 1048 0.80 5.50 19.00
CA PHE A 1048 -0.52 5.07 19.47
C PHE A 1048 -1.27 4.21 18.43
N MET A 1049 -1.22 4.60 17.17
CA MET A 1049 -1.94 3.95 16.07
C MET A 1049 -1.30 2.63 15.61
N LEU A 1050 0.02 2.48 15.71
CA LEU A 1050 0.76 1.30 15.23
C LEU A 1050 1.00 0.24 16.33
N GLN A 1051 0.74 0.57 17.59
CA GLN A 1051 0.61 -0.40 18.70
C GLN A 1051 -0.72 -1.15 18.64
#